data_AF-A0A952W7U9-F1
#
_entry.id   AF-A0A952W7U9-F1
#
_cell.length_a   1.000
_cell.length_b   1.000
_cell.length_c   1.000
_cell.angle_alpha   90.00
_cell.angle_beta   90.00
_cell.angle_gamma   90.00
#
_symmetry.space_group_name_H-M   'P 1'
#
loop_
_entity.id
_entity.type
_entity.pdbx_description
1 polymer ?
#
loop_
_entity_poly.entity_id
_entity_poly.type
_entity_poly.pdbx_seq_one_letter_code
_entity_poly.pdbx_strand_id
1 'polypeptide(L)'
;MSATTIHPDGRDSTGAHAALAKDAARAQPVDYQSLYDDYWSRPDRWGSHSFADPEPIAEQILSSCGGGRVLDVGCGMGLLVRTLLRKGVDAHGVDVARAPVERARMLAPGRFSNGSILALPFADQSFDTVISTDVLEHVSEADVPLALAELARVARRAAFVRLAVTPDRDRTWHLTVRDRDWWEARFFEAGFSRHLLSQKVVGFEQLDDEGWQITLVMQKLPRPEGFTHDMLTTTGRCAEAELARATRAAWFVRPGDVVVDLNARSGAAAAVLAAQTSASRVIAVCADARAADIARERFGALGLPLEFTAHDPATLGRRAAGVLLAMETDARSAVDLAQRVLVPGGRLILGAPGAPSDEAFAGFTLERAFAQRFGSAQGPSGNAVSRSLRQVDAGTATDDADFSLRVFTSDVVGASAEGYVERSFPDYSDDPEFHVGNYARDHDNPWLLRTMISMGMRSPNRGLVARIAANVLETARPGSADQGAALCVLAYRLLEQDEVDPAAADDLLARLARFVAEAESTPHAQRWKISNQYVIGQMHMARGRLRDAREAFLCCAEMDVLVFSPLLASKTVDAGFYAGLIAANTGDRAQARAIWERSLRELHRVLHADWLNIWGSPERPMPFGLPDVGLLVDAASRCAFGLLWLDDWDRRPGQAWTWTLQRTLSDHRRWIARLEDTRDWLDRERGRFRTLSQERGRTIERLQQWIDKLRASREWLSGQRDQLRRAVEQKDERLTAFHGQVEALRARLAESSAAAARFEARSAAWRDREAALNQAREWLSAQLKAQAEARARLEAANQHLTQTVENLREHVARLGEARAWLQQQVECKEHARARLEAANQHLTQTVENLREHVARLNEARNWLQKQVEQHDIARGNLQAQLDQARQTIARQDQAAQRARAEIESLTQRVSQMQLLLDRRNRDGQALRLWAYELLLAKEQLAAAAESARARAAERGAIIASLRRSLARLEALRGRPRSAPKGGQHQPADPKKRGRRAPRR
;
A
#
# COMPACT_ATOMS: atom_id res chain seq x y z
N MET A 1 47.07 -18.97 13.66
CA MET A 1 46.98 -19.30 15.10
C MET A 1 45.54 -19.11 15.53
N SER A 2 44.92 -20.19 16.01
CA SER A 2 43.67 -20.30 16.78
C SER A 2 42.36 -19.76 16.16
N ALA A 3 41.71 -20.63 15.39
CA ALA A 3 40.30 -20.54 15.01
C ALA A 3 39.43 -21.23 16.08
N THR A 4 38.27 -20.66 16.39
CA THR A 4 37.21 -21.32 17.18
C THR A 4 35.92 -21.31 16.36
N THR A 5 35.65 -22.45 15.73
CA THR A 5 34.42 -22.77 15.01
C THR A 5 33.45 -23.41 15.99
N ILE A 6 32.20 -22.93 16.06
CA ILE A 6 31.11 -23.62 16.76
C ILE A 6 30.08 -24.05 15.70
N HIS A 7 30.05 -25.36 15.43
CA HIS A 7 28.94 -26.06 14.78
C HIS A 7 27.84 -26.35 15.82
N PRO A 8 26.57 -26.43 15.38
CA PRO A 8 25.81 -27.64 15.71
C PRO A 8 25.14 -28.25 14.47
N ASP A 9 25.07 -29.59 14.53
CA ASP A 9 24.39 -30.54 13.65
C ASP A 9 24.96 -30.80 12.25
N GLY A 10 25.98 -31.67 12.24
CA GLY A 10 26.33 -32.50 11.09
C GLY A 10 25.29 -33.60 10.86
N ARG A 11 24.70 -33.61 9.66
CA ARG A 11 24.21 -34.82 9.01
C ARG A 11 24.83 -34.88 7.62
N ASP A 12 25.51 -35.99 7.34
CA ASP A 12 26.15 -36.33 6.08
C ASP A 12 25.21 -36.13 4.87
N SER A 13 25.64 -35.27 3.94
CA SER A 13 24.95 -35.01 2.67
C SER A 13 25.11 -36.12 1.63
N THR A 14 25.91 -37.15 1.90
CA THR A 14 26.11 -38.31 1.02
C THR A 14 25.10 -39.44 1.26
N GLY A 15 24.53 -39.54 2.47
CA GLY A 15 23.47 -40.51 2.79
C GLY A 15 22.07 -40.10 2.32
N ALA A 16 21.81 -38.79 2.19
CA ALA A 16 20.51 -38.25 1.78
C ALA A 16 20.20 -38.51 0.29
N HIS A 17 21.21 -38.46 -0.59
CA HIS A 17 21.05 -38.82 -2.01
C HIS A 17 20.74 -40.31 -2.22
N ALA A 18 21.29 -41.20 -1.38
CA ALA A 18 21.02 -42.64 -1.45
C ALA A 18 19.67 -43.04 -0.80
N ALA A 19 19.16 -42.25 0.16
CA ALA A 19 17.84 -42.45 0.76
C ALA A 19 16.71 -41.92 -0.15
N LEU A 20 16.89 -40.75 -0.79
CA LEU A 20 15.94 -40.19 -1.76
C LEU A 20 15.80 -41.05 -3.03
N ALA A 21 16.89 -41.67 -3.49
CA ALA A 21 16.84 -42.64 -4.59
C ALA A 21 16.11 -43.95 -4.22
N LYS A 22 16.09 -44.32 -2.93
CA LYS A 22 15.38 -45.51 -2.44
C LYS A 22 13.88 -45.28 -2.25
N ASP A 23 13.44 -44.05 -1.95
CA ASP A 23 12.02 -43.69 -1.88
C ASP A 23 11.42 -43.40 -3.27
N ALA A 24 12.20 -42.85 -4.21
CA ALA A 24 11.79 -42.73 -5.62
C ALA A 24 11.56 -44.10 -6.29
N ALA A 25 12.29 -45.14 -5.87
CA ALA A 25 12.12 -46.50 -6.37
C ALA A 25 10.85 -47.22 -5.86
N ARG A 26 10.06 -46.60 -4.97
CA ARG A 26 8.83 -47.17 -4.39
C ARG A 26 7.52 -46.52 -4.87
N ALA A 27 7.57 -45.43 -5.63
CA ALA A 27 6.37 -44.81 -6.22
C ALA A 27 6.01 -45.50 -7.54
N GLN A 28 4.75 -45.92 -7.70
CA GLN A 28 4.26 -46.40 -9.00
C GLN A 28 4.27 -45.22 -10.00
N PRO A 29 4.71 -45.43 -11.25
CA PRO A 29 4.68 -44.39 -12.28
C PRO A 29 3.24 -43.94 -12.55
N VAL A 30 3.02 -42.63 -12.61
CA VAL A 30 1.70 -42.04 -12.88
C VAL A 30 1.44 -42.06 -14.39
N ASP A 31 0.33 -42.67 -14.82
CA ASP A 31 -0.16 -42.54 -16.19
C ASP A 31 -0.95 -41.23 -16.36
N TYR A 32 -0.22 -40.16 -16.68
CA TYR A 32 -0.80 -38.83 -16.88
C TYR A 32 -1.80 -38.77 -18.05
N GLN A 33 -1.61 -39.56 -19.12
CA GLN A 33 -2.55 -39.54 -20.25
C GLN A 33 -3.90 -40.11 -19.83
N SER A 34 -3.91 -41.30 -19.21
CA SER A 34 -5.16 -41.90 -18.73
C SER A 34 -5.83 -41.04 -17.64
N LEU A 35 -5.04 -40.44 -16.74
CA LEU A 35 -5.57 -39.60 -15.67
C LEU A 35 -6.29 -38.35 -16.23
N TYR A 36 -5.67 -37.63 -17.17
CA TYR A 36 -6.28 -36.41 -17.71
C TYR A 36 -7.32 -36.67 -18.80
N ASP A 37 -7.26 -37.80 -19.52
CA ASP A 37 -8.39 -38.22 -20.35
C ASP A 37 -9.65 -38.47 -19.47
N ASP A 38 -9.52 -39.03 -18.25
CA ASP A 38 -10.64 -39.10 -17.28
C ASP A 38 -11.10 -37.71 -16.84
N TYR A 39 -10.17 -36.81 -16.49
CA TYR A 39 -10.49 -35.43 -16.10
C TYR A 39 -11.36 -34.73 -17.15
N TRP A 40 -10.96 -34.79 -18.42
CA TRP A 40 -11.67 -34.14 -19.52
C TRP A 40 -12.94 -34.88 -19.96
N SER A 41 -13.14 -36.13 -19.54
CA SER A 41 -14.39 -36.86 -19.77
C SER A 41 -15.55 -36.35 -18.90
N ARG A 42 -15.25 -35.64 -17.79
CA ARG A 42 -16.26 -35.15 -16.85
C ARG A 42 -17.00 -33.92 -17.38
N PRO A 43 -18.35 -33.92 -17.42
CA PRO A 43 -19.12 -32.81 -17.99
C PRO A 43 -18.89 -31.45 -17.31
N ASP A 44 -18.58 -31.41 -16.02
CA ASP A 44 -18.31 -30.16 -15.28
C ASP A 44 -16.93 -29.56 -15.58
N ARG A 45 -16.03 -30.34 -16.18
CA ARG A 45 -14.68 -29.94 -16.58
C ARG A 45 -14.57 -29.54 -18.06
N TRP A 46 -15.66 -29.69 -18.81
CA TRP A 46 -15.70 -29.47 -20.26
C TRP A 46 -16.42 -28.17 -20.66
N GLY A 47 -15.81 -27.36 -21.53
CA GLY A 47 -16.42 -26.16 -22.13
C GLY A 47 -15.90 -24.82 -21.60
N SER A 48 -16.18 -23.72 -22.31
CA SER A 48 -15.59 -22.39 -22.04
C SER A 48 -16.00 -21.75 -20.72
N HIS A 49 -17.10 -22.20 -20.10
CA HIS A 49 -17.57 -21.70 -18.81
C HIS A 49 -16.75 -22.23 -17.63
N SER A 50 -15.93 -23.28 -17.84
CA SER A 50 -15.04 -23.86 -16.83
C SER A 50 -13.69 -23.13 -16.73
N PHE A 51 -13.45 -22.12 -17.58
CA PHE A 51 -12.18 -21.38 -17.65
C PHE A 51 -12.41 -19.90 -17.39
N ALA A 52 -11.50 -19.27 -16.64
CA ALA A 52 -11.46 -17.82 -16.52
C ALA A 52 -11.13 -17.15 -17.87
N ASP A 53 -11.45 -15.87 -18.01
CA ASP A 53 -11.06 -15.07 -19.17
C ASP A 53 -9.53 -15.10 -19.35
N PRO A 54 -8.99 -15.57 -20.50
CA PRO A 54 -7.55 -15.63 -20.73
C PRO A 54 -6.92 -14.26 -21.05
N GLU A 55 -7.72 -13.23 -21.32
CA GLU A 55 -7.21 -11.91 -21.73
C GLU A 55 -6.24 -11.27 -20.72
N PRO A 56 -6.53 -11.20 -19.40
CA PRO A 56 -5.63 -10.60 -18.42
C PRO A 56 -4.31 -11.37 -18.29
N ILE A 57 -4.35 -12.69 -18.41
CA ILE A 57 -3.15 -13.55 -18.33
C ILE A 57 -2.27 -13.31 -19.55
N ALA A 58 -2.88 -13.24 -20.75
CA ALA A 58 -2.16 -12.94 -21.97
C ALA A 58 -1.47 -11.56 -21.89
N GLU A 59 -2.12 -10.55 -21.31
CA GLU A 59 -1.50 -9.24 -21.07
C GLU A 59 -0.34 -9.30 -20.09
N GLN A 60 -0.47 -10.07 -18.99
CA GLN A 60 0.62 -10.28 -18.04
C GLN A 60 1.82 -10.98 -18.69
N ILE A 61 1.59 -12.00 -19.51
CA ILE A 61 2.66 -12.70 -20.24
C ILE A 61 3.38 -11.74 -21.18
N LEU A 62 2.64 -11.02 -22.04
CA LEU A 62 3.24 -10.16 -23.05
C LEU A 62 3.96 -8.94 -22.46
N SER A 63 3.47 -8.39 -21.35
CA SER A 63 4.10 -7.26 -20.66
C SER A 63 5.31 -7.64 -19.79
N SER A 64 5.50 -8.94 -19.50
CA SER A 64 6.61 -9.43 -18.70
C SER A 64 7.61 -10.25 -19.52
N CYS A 65 7.20 -11.41 -20.04
CA CYS A 65 8.04 -12.33 -20.79
C CYS A 65 8.21 -11.95 -22.27
N GLY A 66 7.36 -11.06 -22.78
CA GLY A 66 7.36 -10.64 -24.18
C GLY A 66 6.58 -11.57 -25.12
N GLY A 67 6.59 -11.22 -26.40
CA GLY A 67 6.02 -12.03 -27.48
C GLY A 67 7.06 -12.94 -28.15
N GLY A 68 6.84 -13.26 -29.43
CA GLY A 68 7.68 -14.16 -30.20
C GLY A 68 7.01 -15.52 -30.37
N ARG A 69 7.82 -16.59 -30.34
CA ARG A 69 7.29 -17.96 -30.41
C ARG A 69 7.00 -18.47 -29.01
N VAL A 70 5.73 -18.77 -28.74
CA VAL A 70 5.24 -19.08 -27.39
C VAL A 70 4.67 -20.48 -27.33
N LEU A 71 4.98 -21.24 -26.28
CA LEU A 71 4.40 -22.57 -26.03
C LEU A 71 3.58 -22.55 -24.75
N ASP A 72 2.30 -22.89 -24.85
CA ASP A 72 1.43 -23.17 -23.71
C ASP A 72 1.45 -24.69 -23.40
N VAL A 73 2.04 -25.06 -22.27
CA VAL A 73 2.21 -26.45 -21.82
C VAL A 73 1.06 -26.81 -20.88
N GLY A 74 0.31 -27.85 -21.25
CA GLY A 74 -1.01 -28.17 -20.69
C GLY A 74 -2.09 -27.21 -21.19
N CYS A 75 -2.12 -26.96 -22.50
CA CYS A 75 -2.97 -25.92 -23.09
C CYS A 75 -4.48 -26.22 -23.06
N GLY A 76 -4.88 -27.44 -22.68
CA GLY A 76 -6.26 -27.91 -22.72
C GLY A 76 -6.92 -27.63 -24.06
N MET A 77 -8.05 -26.92 -24.05
CA MET A 77 -8.79 -26.53 -25.26
C MET A 77 -8.17 -25.37 -26.05
N GLY A 78 -7.00 -24.85 -25.65
CA GLY A 78 -6.25 -23.86 -26.40
C GLY A 78 -6.79 -22.42 -26.34
N LEU A 79 -7.51 -22.06 -25.26
CA LEU A 79 -8.09 -20.72 -25.10
C LEU A 79 -7.01 -19.61 -25.01
N LEU A 80 -5.94 -19.87 -24.24
CA LEU A 80 -4.83 -18.93 -24.10
C LEU A 80 -4.05 -18.80 -25.41
N VAL A 81 -3.69 -19.92 -26.04
CA VAL A 81 -3.03 -19.95 -27.36
C VAL A 81 -3.82 -19.14 -28.40
N ARG A 82 -5.14 -19.33 -28.50
CA ARG A 82 -5.98 -18.57 -29.44
C ARG A 82 -6.07 -17.09 -29.10
N THR A 83 -5.99 -16.73 -27.81
CA THR A 83 -5.97 -15.33 -27.37
C THR A 83 -4.66 -14.66 -27.73
N LEU A 84 -3.53 -15.34 -27.53
CA LEU A 84 -2.22 -14.88 -27.96
C LEU A 84 -2.14 -14.75 -29.50
N LEU A 85 -2.69 -15.71 -30.26
CA LEU A 85 -2.79 -15.61 -31.72
C LEU A 85 -3.60 -14.37 -32.17
N ARG A 86 -4.72 -14.06 -31.52
CA ARG A 86 -5.50 -12.82 -31.80
C ARG A 86 -4.74 -11.54 -31.49
N LYS A 87 -3.73 -11.60 -30.62
CA LYS A 87 -2.79 -10.51 -30.31
C LYS A 87 -1.54 -10.50 -31.21
N GLY A 88 -1.49 -11.35 -32.26
CA GLY A 88 -0.40 -11.39 -33.23
C GLY A 88 0.83 -12.21 -32.80
N VAL A 89 0.70 -13.06 -31.78
CA VAL A 89 1.80 -13.86 -31.22
C VAL A 89 1.84 -15.24 -31.89
N ASP A 90 3.03 -15.75 -32.18
CA ASP A 90 3.22 -17.10 -32.74
C ASP A 90 3.08 -18.17 -31.65
N ALA A 91 1.85 -18.39 -31.20
CA ALA A 91 1.54 -19.27 -30.07
C ALA A 91 1.21 -20.70 -30.52
N HIS A 92 1.75 -21.66 -29.77
CA HIS A 92 1.51 -23.09 -29.89
C HIS A 92 1.05 -23.67 -28.55
N GLY A 93 0.36 -24.80 -28.58
CA GLY A 93 -0.06 -25.51 -27.37
C GLY A 93 0.34 -26.98 -27.41
N VAL A 94 0.60 -27.54 -26.23
CA VAL A 94 0.79 -28.98 -26.04
C VAL A 94 0.01 -29.44 -24.82
N ASP A 95 -0.65 -30.59 -24.90
CA ASP A 95 -1.34 -31.20 -23.77
C ASP A 95 -1.26 -32.72 -23.87
N VAL A 96 -1.29 -33.42 -22.73
CA VAL A 96 -1.25 -34.88 -22.66
C VAL A 96 -2.60 -35.50 -23.02
N ALA A 97 -3.70 -34.81 -22.74
CA ALA A 97 -5.06 -35.27 -23.02
C ALA A 97 -5.43 -35.09 -24.50
N ARG A 98 -6.05 -36.10 -25.10
CA ARG A 98 -6.27 -36.11 -26.56
C ARG A 98 -7.49 -35.30 -26.98
N ALA A 99 -8.62 -35.50 -26.30
CA ALA A 99 -9.89 -34.86 -26.62
C ALA A 99 -9.83 -33.31 -26.67
N PRO A 100 -9.26 -32.60 -25.68
CA PRO A 100 -9.20 -31.14 -25.74
C PRO A 100 -8.25 -30.63 -26.84
N VAL A 101 -7.16 -31.34 -27.11
CA VAL A 101 -6.20 -31.01 -28.19
C VAL A 101 -6.84 -31.14 -29.57
N GLU A 102 -7.57 -32.24 -29.82
CA GLU A 102 -8.28 -32.42 -31.09
C GLU A 102 -9.29 -31.30 -31.34
N ARG A 103 -10.01 -30.88 -30.29
CA ARG A 103 -10.91 -29.73 -30.37
C ARG A 103 -10.16 -28.43 -30.65
N ALA A 104 -9.04 -28.20 -29.98
CA ALA A 104 -8.21 -27.02 -30.20
C ALA A 104 -7.68 -26.97 -31.64
N ARG A 105 -7.26 -28.11 -32.21
CA ARG A 105 -6.80 -28.24 -33.60
C ARG A 105 -7.86 -27.84 -34.63
N MET A 106 -9.14 -28.14 -34.37
CA MET A 106 -10.22 -27.70 -35.27
C MET A 106 -10.36 -26.17 -35.30
N LEU A 107 -10.06 -25.49 -34.19
CA LEU A 107 -10.18 -24.03 -34.07
C LEU A 107 -8.93 -23.29 -34.56
N ALA A 108 -7.75 -23.90 -34.47
CA ALA A 108 -6.51 -23.38 -35.06
C ALA A 108 -5.60 -24.54 -35.55
N PRO A 109 -5.76 -24.97 -36.81
CA PRO A 109 -4.96 -26.04 -37.39
C PRO A 109 -3.45 -25.75 -37.34
N GLY A 110 -2.64 -26.78 -37.05
CA GLY A 110 -1.17 -26.67 -37.00
C GLY A 110 -0.60 -26.02 -35.74
N ARG A 111 -1.44 -25.62 -34.77
CA ARG A 111 -1.01 -24.93 -33.54
C ARG A 111 -0.87 -25.83 -32.31
N PHE A 112 -1.44 -27.03 -32.34
CA PHE A 112 -1.53 -27.89 -31.15
C PHE A 112 -0.94 -29.28 -31.34
N SER A 113 -0.17 -29.74 -30.35
CA SER A 113 0.47 -31.06 -30.28
C SER A 113 -0.07 -31.85 -29.10
N ASN A 114 -0.11 -33.18 -29.22
CA ASN A 114 -0.35 -34.05 -28.06
C ASN A 114 1.02 -34.51 -27.54
N GLY A 115 1.25 -34.40 -26.23
CA GLY A 115 2.56 -34.71 -25.63
C GLY A 115 2.59 -34.46 -24.13
N SER A 116 3.52 -35.13 -23.44
CA SER A 116 3.69 -34.99 -21.99
C SER A 116 4.68 -33.86 -21.67
N ILE A 117 4.44 -33.13 -20.57
CA ILE A 117 5.41 -32.17 -20.02
C ILE A 117 6.74 -32.82 -19.63
N LEU A 118 6.75 -34.13 -19.40
CA LEU A 118 7.96 -34.91 -19.08
C LEU A 118 8.83 -35.24 -20.30
N ALA A 119 8.30 -35.05 -21.52
CA ALA A 119 9.00 -35.29 -22.77
C ALA A 119 8.33 -34.47 -23.88
N LEU A 120 8.67 -33.18 -23.95
CA LEU A 120 8.06 -32.23 -24.87
C LEU A 120 8.55 -32.49 -26.31
N PRO A 121 7.65 -32.61 -27.31
CA PRO A 121 7.98 -32.97 -28.69
C PRO A 121 8.53 -31.78 -29.50
N PHE A 122 9.42 -30.99 -28.89
CA PHE A 122 9.99 -29.79 -29.47
C PHE A 122 11.49 -29.76 -29.27
N ALA A 123 12.19 -29.09 -30.18
CA ALA A 123 13.64 -28.92 -30.08
C ALA A 123 14.03 -27.97 -28.92
N ASP A 124 15.28 -28.04 -28.51
CA ASP A 124 15.86 -27.15 -27.51
C ASP A 124 15.72 -25.69 -27.94
N GLN A 125 15.41 -24.81 -26.99
CA GLN A 125 15.30 -23.36 -27.17
C GLN A 125 14.39 -22.94 -28.33
N SER A 126 13.41 -23.78 -28.68
CA SER A 126 12.53 -23.56 -29.83
C SER A 126 11.41 -22.55 -29.59
N PHE A 127 11.21 -22.12 -28.34
CA PHE A 127 10.23 -21.12 -27.92
C PHE A 127 10.88 -20.02 -27.09
N ASP A 128 10.58 -18.75 -27.38
CA ASP A 128 11.06 -17.60 -26.61
C ASP A 128 10.50 -17.62 -25.19
N THR A 129 9.20 -17.90 -25.07
CA THR A 129 8.48 -18.00 -23.79
C THR A 129 7.71 -19.31 -23.70
N VAL A 130 7.84 -19.98 -22.56
CA VAL A 130 7.01 -21.15 -22.20
C VAL A 130 6.01 -20.73 -21.14
N ILE A 131 4.77 -21.16 -21.29
CA ILE A 131 3.68 -20.91 -20.36
C ILE A 131 3.25 -22.24 -19.76
N SER A 132 2.93 -22.26 -18.48
CA SER A 132 2.31 -23.40 -17.80
C SER A 132 1.28 -22.86 -16.81
N THR A 133 0.00 -22.95 -17.13
CA THR A 133 -1.08 -22.47 -16.26
C THR A 133 -1.97 -23.64 -15.82
N ASP A 134 -2.04 -23.87 -14.52
CA ASP A 134 -2.87 -24.91 -13.91
C ASP A 134 -2.46 -26.34 -14.37
N VAL A 135 -1.15 -26.66 -14.25
CA VAL A 135 -0.51 -27.87 -14.82
C VAL A 135 0.62 -28.44 -13.96
N LEU A 136 1.42 -27.63 -13.26
CA LEU A 136 2.57 -28.17 -12.50
C LEU A 136 2.14 -28.81 -11.18
N GLU A 137 1.08 -28.30 -10.56
CA GLU A 137 0.40 -28.91 -9.41
C GLU A 137 -0.17 -30.32 -9.72
N HIS A 138 -0.35 -30.61 -11.01
CA HIS A 138 -0.88 -31.85 -11.56
C HIS A 138 0.20 -32.90 -11.84
N VAL A 139 1.48 -32.53 -11.71
CA VAL A 139 2.65 -33.41 -11.84
C VAL A 139 3.02 -33.93 -10.45
N SER A 140 3.37 -35.22 -10.33
CA SER A 140 3.82 -35.82 -9.08
C SER A 140 5.11 -35.15 -8.61
N GLU A 141 5.31 -35.04 -7.29
CA GLU A 141 6.48 -34.35 -6.73
C GLU A 141 7.81 -34.96 -7.21
N ALA A 142 7.83 -36.28 -7.47
CA ALA A 142 8.98 -37.00 -8.01
C ALA A 142 9.31 -36.64 -9.47
N ASP A 143 8.30 -36.28 -10.26
CA ASP A 143 8.44 -35.96 -11.69
C ASP A 143 8.67 -34.46 -11.95
N VAL A 144 8.44 -33.59 -10.95
CA VAL A 144 8.64 -32.13 -11.07
C VAL A 144 10.04 -31.77 -11.60
N PRO A 145 11.16 -32.36 -11.13
CA PRO A 145 12.48 -32.04 -11.66
C PRO A 145 12.61 -32.29 -13.17
N LEU A 146 12.01 -33.39 -13.68
CA LEU A 146 12.04 -33.72 -15.10
C LEU A 146 11.16 -32.77 -15.92
N ALA A 147 9.95 -32.45 -15.42
CA ALA A 147 9.06 -31.47 -16.04
C ALA A 147 9.76 -30.11 -16.19
N LEU A 148 10.39 -29.61 -15.12
CA LEU A 148 11.10 -28.32 -15.15
C LEU A 148 12.33 -28.36 -16.05
N ALA A 149 13.03 -29.48 -16.15
CA ALA A 149 14.13 -29.66 -17.09
C ALA A 149 13.65 -29.55 -18.55
N GLU A 150 12.52 -30.15 -18.90
CA GLU A 150 11.91 -30.03 -20.23
C GLU A 150 11.44 -28.60 -20.52
N LEU A 151 10.80 -27.93 -19.56
CA LEU A 151 10.44 -26.51 -19.70
C LEU A 151 11.70 -25.65 -19.94
N ALA A 152 12.77 -25.88 -19.17
CA ALA A 152 14.05 -25.18 -19.33
C ALA A 152 14.72 -25.47 -20.67
N ARG A 153 14.60 -26.71 -21.16
CA ARG A 153 15.16 -27.15 -22.44
C ARG A 153 14.51 -26.44 -23.61
N VAL A 154 13.18 -26.44 -23.69
CA VAL A 154 12.46 -25.84 -24.83
C VAL A 154 12.37 -24.30 -24.73
N ALA A 155 12.42 -23.74 -23.51
CA ALA A 155 12.47 -22.30 -23.31
C ALA A 155 13.83 -21.71 -23.72
N ARG A 156 13.79 -20.66 -24.52
CA ARG A 156 14.95 -19.85 -24.86
C ARG A 156 15.19 -18.76 -23.83
N ARG A 157 14.15 -18.01 -23.43
CA ARG A 157 14.30 -16.79 -22.62
C ARG A 157 13.50 -16.84 -21.32
N ALA A 158 12.22 -17.16 -21.36
CA ALA A 158 11.33 -16.96 -20.23
C ALA A 158 10.35 -18.11 -19.99
N ALA A 159 9.85 -18.18 -18.76
CA ALA A 159 8.73 -19.03 -18.40
C ALA A 159 7.71 -18.25 -17.56
N PHE A 160 6.44 -18.34 -17.93
CA PHE A 160 5.32 -17.80 -17.15
C PHE A 160 4.52 -18.96 -16.57
N VAL A 161 4.45 -19.05 -15.25
CA VAL A 161 3.86 -20.20 -14.57
C VAL A 161 2.80 -19.71 -13.62
N ARG A 162 1.62 -20.32 -13.67
CA ARG A 162 0.56 -20.09 -12.70
C ARG A 162 0.04 -21.43 -12.20
N LEU A 163 0.05 -21.65 -10.90
CA LEU A 163 -0.26 -22.96 -10.32
C LEU A 163 -0.95 -22.82 -8.96
N ALA A 164 -1.74 -23.82 -8.61
CA ALA A 164 -2.36 -23.95 -7.31
C ALA A 164 -1.36 -24.39 -6.23
N VAL A 165 -1.47 -23.78 -5.04
CA VAL A 165 -0.68 -24.13 -3.84
C VAL A 165 -1.54 -24.78 -2.75
N THR A 166 -2.80 -25.04 -3.05
CA THR A 166 -3.74 -25.76 -2.18
C THR A 166 -4.31 -26.97 -2.90
N PRO A 167 -4.84 -27.98 -2.17
CA PRO A 167 -5.51 -29.11 -2.80
C PRO A 167 -6.71 -28.67 -3.65
N ASP A 168 -7.01 -29.41 -4.72
CA ASP A 168 -8.23 -29.20 -5.50
C ASP A 168 -9.47 -29.62 -4.71
N ARG A 169 -10.66 -29.22 -5.20
CA ARG A 169 -11.96 -29.54 -4.59
C ARG A 169 -12.11 -31.03 -4.29
N ASP A 170 -11.65 -31.87 -5.22
CA ASP A 170 -11.85 -33.31 -5.16
C ASP A 170 -10.64 -34.02 -4.52
N ARG A 171 -9.58 -33.27 -4.17
CA ARG A 171 -8.28 -33.74 -3.63
C ARG A 171 -7.67 -34.90 -4.43
N THR A 172 -7.96 -34.92 -5.73
CA THR A 172 -7.61 -36.03 -6.62
C THR A 172 -6.58 -35.62 -7.65
N TRP A 173 -6.60 -34.35 -8.06
CA TRP A 173 -5.90 -33.90 -9.26
C TRP A 173 -4.65 -33.09 -8.95
N HIS A 174 -4.61 -32.37 -7.83
CA HIS A 174 -3.40 -31.69 -7.39
C HIS A 174 -2.49 -32.69 -6.67
N LEU A 175 -1.55 -33.27 -7.42
CA LEU A 175 -0.58 -34.26 -6.95
C LEU A 175 0.56 -33.61 -6.15
N THR A 176 0.90 -32.35 -6.45
CA THR A 176 1.93 -31.58 -5.73
C THR A 176 1.31 -30.33 -5.12
N VAL A 177 1.26 -30.30 -3.78
CA VAL A 177 0.77 -29.15 -3.00
C VAL A 177 1.91 -28.63 -2.14
N ARG A 178 2.56 -27.58 -2.62
CA ARG A 178 3.75 -26.95 -2.04
C ARG A 178 3.63 -25.43 -2.14
N ASP A 179 4.30 -24.72 -1.25
CA ASP A 179 4.29 -23.26 -1.21
C ASP A 179 5.18 -22.62 -2.29
N ARG A 180 5.13 -21.29 -2.38
CA ARG A 180 5.94 -20.49 -3.32
C ARG A 180 7.43 -20.77 -3.17
N ASP A 181 7.95 -20.77 -1.94
CA ASP A 181 9.39 -20.91 -1.70
C ASP A 181 9.90 -22.26 -2.22
N TRP A 182 9.13 -23.33 -2.04
CA TRP A 182 9.47 -24.63 -2.62
C TRP A 182 9.48 -24.60 -4.15
N TRP A 183 8.44 -24.04 -4.79
CA TRP A 183 8.38 -23.98 -6.25
C TRP A 183 9.50 -23.13 -6.83
N GLU A 184 9.75 -21.94 -6.28
CA GLU A 184 10.84 -21.07 -6.72
C GLU A 184 12.20 -21.77 -6.59
N ALA A 185 12.46 -22.49 -5.48
CA ALA A 185 13.68 -23.26 -5.32
C ALA A 185 13.85 -24.31 -6.44
N ARG A 186 12.79 -25.04 -6.78
CA ARG A 186 12.81 -26.02 -7.88
C ARG A 186 13.08 -25.37 -9.25
N PHE A 187 12.48 -24.21 -9.52
CA PHE A 187 12.78 -23.43 -10.74
C PHE A 187 14.24 -22.97 -10.78
N PHE A 188 14.78 -22.53 -9.63
CA PHE A 188 16.18 -22.16 -9.55
C PHE A 188 17.09 -23.37 -9.75
N GLU A 189 16.78 -24.54 -9.21
CA GLU A 189 17.56 -25.76 -9.47
C GLU A 189 17.55 -26.14 -10.97
N ALA A 190 16.42 -25.95 -11.65
CA ALA A 190 16.27 -26.17 -13.09
C ALA A 190 16.95 -25.11 -13.99
N GLY A 191 17.66 -24.13 -13.41
CA GLY A 191 18.43 -23.13 -14.15
C GLY A 191 17.67 -21.83 -14.47
N PHE A 192 16.45 -21.65 -13.96
CA PHE A 192 15.75 -20.38 -14.04
C PHE A 192 16.22 -19.38 -12.98
N SER A 193 15.86 -18.11 -13.17
CA SER A 193 15.93 -17.03 -12.20
C SER A 193 14.58 -16.29 -12.23
N ARG A 194 14.22 -15.55 -11.17
CA ARG A 194 13.06 -14.65 -11.24
C ARG A 194 13.24 -13.66 -12.39
N HIS A 195 12.16 -13.38 -13.10
CA HIS A 195 12.15 -12.41 -14.18
C HIS A 195 12.41 -11.00 -13.64
N LEU A 196 13.15 -10.16 -14.38
CA LEU A 196 13.43 -8.75 -14.00
C LEU A 196 12.17 -7.89 -13.86
N LEU A 197 11.03 -8.38 -14.36
CA LEU A 197 9.72 -7.73 -14.39
C LEU A 197 8.69 -8.44 -13.50
N SER A 198 9.09 -9.45 -12.70
CA SER A 198 8.16 -10.25 -11.90
C SER A 198 7.32 -9.39 -10.93
N GLN A 199 7.92 -8.36 -10.33
CA GLN A 199 7.24 -7.40 -9.44
C GLN A 199 6.24 -6.47 -10.15
N LYS A 200 6.23 -6.41 -11.49
CA LYS A 200 5.15 -5.74 -12.26
C LYS A 200 3.93 -6.65 -12.43
N VAL A 201 4.09 -7.97 -12.31
CA VAL A 201 3.01 -8.96 -12.42
C VAL A 201 2.44 -9.31 -11.06
N VAL A 202 3.31 -9.61 -10.09
CA VAL A 202 2.94 -9.88 -8.69
C VAL A 202 3.64 -8.86 -7.81
N GLY A 203 2.88 -7.88 -7.31
CA GLY A 203 3.45 -6.81 -6.49
C GLY A 203 3.96 -7.30 -5.13
N PHE A 204 4.90 -6.55 -4.54
CA PHE A 204 5.55 -6.95 -3.29
C PHE A 204 4.55 -7.26 -2.19
N GLU A 205 3.57 -6.38 -1.93
CA GLU A 205 2.52 -6.58 -0.94
C GLU A 205 1.58 -7.75 -1.26
N GLN A 206 1.34 -8.02 -2.54
CA GLN A 206 0.43 -9.08 -2.99
C GLN A 206 0.94 -10.47 -2.62
N LEU A 207 2.24 -10.64 -2.44
CA LEU A 207 2.87 -11.91 -2.04
C LEU A 207 2.45 -12.42 -0.64
N ASP A 208 1.80 -11.60 0.19
CA ASP A 208 1.18 -12.07 1.46
C ASP A 208 -0.26 -12.56 1.27
N ASP A 209 -0.93 -12.16 0.19
CA ASP A 209 -2.36 -12.40 -0.06
C ASP A 209 -2.58 -13.28 -1.30
N GLU A 210 -1.54 -13.97 -1.79
CA GLU A 210 -1.70 -14.98 -2.84
C GLU A 210 -2.57 -16.10 -2.28
N GLY A 211 -3.80 -16.22 -2.80
CA GLY A 211 -4.81 -17.13 -2.28
C GLY A 211 -4.47 -18.59 -2.55
N TRP A 212 -5.35 -19.29 -3.27
CA TRP A 212 -5.13 -20.71 -3.58
C TRP A 212 -4.18 -20.94 -4.76
N GLN A 213 -3.83 -19.88 -5.51
CA GLN A 213 -3.04 -19.93 -6.73
C GLN A 213 -1.94 -18.85 -6.69
N ILE A 214 -0.73 -19.20 -7.12
CA ILE A 214 0.42 -18.30 -7.24
C ILE A 214 0.82 -18.09 -8.69
N THR A 215 1.51 -16.98 -8.96
CA THR A 215 2.13 -16.72 -10.28
C THR A 215 3.64 -16.57 -10.13
N LEU A 216 4.39 -17.35 -10.91
CA LEU A 216 5.84 -17.33 -11.01
C LEU A 216 6.24 -16.84 -12.40
N VAL A 217 6.95 -15.72 -12.45
CA VAL A 217 7.51 -15.17 -13.70
C VAL A 217 9.01 -15.38 -13.67
N MET A 218 9.49 -16.22 -14.59
CA MET A 218 10.85 -16.76 -14.59
C MET A 218 11.57 -16.44 -15.91
N GLN A 219 12.90 -16.40 -15.86
CA GLN A 219 13.76 -16.19 -17.01
C GLN A 219 15.01 -17.06 -16.94
N LYS A 220 15.61 -17.32 -18.10
CA LYS A 220 16.91 -17.98 -18.22
C LYS A 220 18.00 -16.92 -18.21
N LEU A 221 18.94 -17.08 -17.28
CA LEU A 221 20.18 -16.31 -17.22
C LEU A 221 21.36 -17.28 -17.09
N PRO A 222 22.51 -16.98 -17.72
CA PRO A 222 23.75 -17.70 -17.48
C PRO A 222 24.12 -17.75 -15.99
N ARG A 223 24.77 -18.84 -15.60
CA ARG A 223 25.36 -19.05 -14.27
C ARG A 223 26.87 -19.24 -14.40
N PRO A 224 27.62 -18.15 -14.65
CA PRO A 224 29.07 -18.18 -14.75
C PRO A 224 29.74 -18.77 -13.50
N GLU A 225 30.95 -19.28 -13.68
CA GLU A 225 31.75 -19.79 -12.57
C GLU A 225 32.06 -18.67 -11.56
N GLY A 226 31.83 -18.94 -10.27
CA GLY A 226 31.97 -17.95 -9.21
C GLY A 226 30.76 -17.03 -9.01
N PHE A 227 29.65 -17.27 -9.73
CA PHE A 227 28.37 -16.62 -9.44
C PHE A 227 27.92 -16.90 -7.99
N THR A 228 27.51 -15.84 -7.29
CA THR A 228 26.90 -15.92 -5.95
C THR A 228 25.39 -15.66 -6.04
N HIS A 229 24.60 -16.44 -5.29
CA HIS A 229 23.14 -16.28 -5.28
C HIS A 229 22.73 -14.85 -4.91
N ASP A 230 21.74 -14.32 -5.63
CA ASP A 230 21.22 -12.96 -5.46
C ASP A 230 19.68 -12.93 -5.34
N MET A 231 19.09 -11.73 -5.37
CA MET A 231 17.64 -11.53 -5.31
C MET A 231 16.83 -12.20 -6.43
N LEU A 232 17.46 -12.70 -7.50
CA LEU A 232 16.80 -13.40 -8.59
C LEU A 232 16.88 -14.93 -8.45
N THR A 233 17.72 -15.45 -7.56
CA THR A 233 17.96 -16.91 -7.41
C THR A 233 17.86 -17.40 -5.96
N THR A 234 17.41 -16.55 -5.04
CA THR A 234 17.27 -16.87 -3.61
C THR A 234 15.81 -16.75 -3.22
N THR A 235 15.24 -17.75 -2.56
CA THR A 235 13.85 -17.74 -2.06
C THR A 235 13.67 -16.84 -0.84
N GLY A 236 12.42 -16.57 -0.47
CA GLY A 236 12.09 -15.85 0.76
C GLY A 236 12.03 -14.32 0.68
N ARG A 237 11.47 -13.76 1.75
CA ARG A 237 11.01 -12.37 1.86
C ARG A 237 12.10 -11.32 1.66
N CYS A 238 13.33 -11.59 2.10
CA CYS A 238 14.44 -10.63 1.95
C CYS A 238 14.78 -10.43 0.47
N ALA A 239 14.93 -11.50 -0.31
CA ALA A 239 15.23 -11.43 -1.74
C ALA A 239 14.12 -10.69 -2.51
N GLU A 240 12.86 -10.98 -2.19
CA GLU A 240 11.70 -10.29 -2.77
C GLU A 240 11.68 -8.79 -2.39
N ALA A 241 12.09 -8.47 -1.16
CA ALA A 241 12.20 -7.09 -0.71
C ALA A 241 13.31 -6.33 -1.45
N GLU A 242 14.47 -6.93 -1.72
CA GLU A 242 15.53 -6.32 -2.53
C GLU A 242 15.02 -6.02 -3.95
N LEU A 243 14.34 -6.99 -4.58
CA LEU A 243 13.76 -6.82 -5.92
C LEU A 243 12.68 -5.73 -5.96
N ALA A 244 11.87 -5.64 -4.90
CA ALA A 244 10.88 -4.57 -4.74
C ALA A 244 11.54 -3.18 -4.63
N ARG A 245 12.69 -3.07 -3.96
CA ARG A 245 13.45 -1.79 -3.88
C ARG A 245 13.99 -1.38 -5.24
N ALA A 246 14.60 -2.30 -5.99
CA ALA A 246 15.09 -2.01 -7.34
C ALA A 246 13.93 -1.61 -8.28
N THR A 247 12.81 -2.32 -8.21
CA THR A 247 11.59 -1.99 -8.96
C THR A 247 11.03 -0.62 -8.57
N ARG A 248 11.03 -0.26 -7.28
CA ARG A 248 10.59 1.06 -6.82
C ARG A 248 11.56 2.17 -7.23
N ALA A 249 12.86 1.92 -7.22
CA ALA A 249 13.86 2.87 -7.69
C ALA A 249 13.69 3.19 -9.18
N ALA A 250 13.29 2.22 -9.99
CA ALA A 250 13.01 2.41 -11.43
C ALA A 250 11.97 3.50 -11.69
N TRP A 251 11.02 3.74 -10.78
CA TRP A 251 9.98 4.77 -10.92
C TRP A 251 10.54 6.20 -10.90
N PHE A 252 11.78 6.37 -10.43
CA PHE A 252 12.45 7.66 -10.32
C PHE A 252 13.50 7.89 -11.39
N VAL A 253 13.74 6.91 -12.26
CA VAL A 253 14.59 7.06 -13.44
C VAL A 253 13.77 7.67 -14.56
N ARG A 254 14.28 8.76 -15.14
CA ARG A 254 13.63 9.45 -16.25
C ARG A 254 14.16 8.92 -17.59
N PRO A 255 13.36 8.99 -18.68
CA PRO A 255 13.85 8.74 -20.03
C PRO A 255 15.15 9.51 -20.32
N GLY A 256 16.13 8.83 -20.94
CA GLY A 256 17.42 9.42 -21.29
C GLY A 256 18.42 9.51 -20.14
N ASP A 257 18.04 9.22 -18.89
CA ASP A 257 18.97 9.29 -17.76
C ASP A 257 20.15 8.33 -17.92
N VAL A 258 21.33 8.81 -17.51
CA VAL A 258 22.45 7.94 -17.16
C VAL A 258 22.29 7.60 -15.67
N VAL A 259 22.11 6.33 -15.38
CA VAL A 259 21.95 5.80 -14.02
C VAL A 259 23.26 5.16 -13.59
N VAL A 260 23.71 5.46 -12.38
CA VAL A 260 24.90 4.83 -11.79
C VAL A 260 24.49 4.11 -10.51
N ASP A 261 24.69 2.80 -10.45
CA ASP A 261 24.52 1.96 -9.27
C ASP A 261 25.85 1.79 -8.56
N LEU A 262 26.00 2.43 -7.40
CA LEU A 262 27.28 2.56 -6.68
C LEU A 262 27.74 1.27 -6.00
N ASN A 263 26.83 0.33 -5.76
CA ASN A 263 27.13 -0.92 -5.07
C ASN A 263 26.41 -2.08 -5.76
N ALA A 264 26.78 -2.31 -7.02
CA ALA A 264 26.09 -3.23 -7.91
C ALA A 264 26.46 -4.70 -7.67
N ARG A 265 26.45 -5.16 -6.40
CA ARG A 265 26.78 -6.51 -5.88
C ARG A 265 26.89 -7.58 -6.98
N SER A 266 25.77 -8.17 -7.40
CA SER A 266 25.71 -9.14 -8.51
C SER A 266 25.35 -8.51 -9.85
N GLY A 267 25.03 -7.21 -9.89
CA GLY A 267 24.48 -6.52 -11.06
C GLY A 267 22.97 -6.62 -11.23
N ALA A 268 22.27 -7.40 -10.39
CA ALA A 268 20.84 -7.65 -10.57
C ALA A 268 19.96 -6.40 -10.44
N ALA A 269 20.25 -5.49 -9.49
CA ALA A 269 19.47 -4.25 -9.32
C ALA A 269 19.62 -3.31 -10.53
N ALA A 270 20.85 -3.14 -11.02
CA ALA A 270 21.13 -2.41 -12.25
C ALA A 270 20.43 -3.05 -13.47
N ALA A 271 20.40 -4.39 -13.58
CA ALA A 271 19.67 -5.07 -14.64
C ALA A 271 18.15 -4.84 -14.56
N VAL A 272 17.57 -4.82 -13.36
CA VAL A 272 16.16 -4.46 -13.13
C VAL A 272 15.89 -3.03 -13.57
N LEU A 273 16.75 -2.07 -13.21
CA LEU A 273 16.62 -0.68 -13.65
C LEU A 273 16.70 -0.57 -15.18
N ALA A 274 17.66 -1.22 -15.82
CA ALA A 274 17.82 -1.20 -17.26
C ALA A 274 16.64 -1.85 -18.00
N ALA A 275 16.04 -2.92 -17.45
CA ALA A 275 14.88 -3.59 -18.04
C ALA A 275 13.56 -2.84 -17.83
N GLN A 276 13.46 -2.00 -16.80
CA GLN A 276 12.20 -1.35 -16.42
C GLN A 276 12.09 0.12 -16.85
N THR A 277 13.16 0.72 -17.36
CA THR A 277 13.26 2.16 -17.61
C THR A 277 13.73 2.45 -19.04
N SER A 278 13.58 3.70 -19.47
CA SER A 278 14.14 4.20 -20.73
C SER A 278 15.45 4.97 -20.48
N ALA A 279 16.24 4.54 -19.49
CA ALA A 279 17.57 5.09 -19.25
C ALA A 279 18.42 4.95 -20.53
N SER A 280 19.19 5.98 -20.87
CA SER A 280 20.14 5.89 -21.99
C SER A 280 21.29 4.94 -21.64
N ARG A 281 21.59 4.82 -20.35
CA ARG A 281 22.64 3.94 -19.83
C ARG A 281 22.45 3.64 -18.35
N VAL A 282 22.78 2.43 -17.94
CA VAL A 282 22.88 2.03 -16.53
C VAL A 282 24.30 1.49 -16.29
N ILE A 283 25.05 2.15 -15.41
CA ILE A 283 26.43 1.80 -15.07
C ILE A 283 26.42 1.15 -13.68
N ALA A 284 26.72 -0.13 -13.63
CA ALA A 284 26.86 -0.91 -12.41
C ALA A 284 28.32 -0.87 -11.94
N VAL A 285 28.57 -0.25 -10.79
CA VAL A 285 29.87 -0.27 -10.13
C VAL A 285 29.97 -1.51 -9.24
N CYS A 286 30.77 -2.46 -9.68
CA CYS A 286 31.03 -3.73 -8.99
C CYS A 286 32.24 -3.60 -8.05
N ALA A 287 32.34 -4.50 -7.08
CA ALA A 287 33.41 -4.47 -6.08
C ALA A 287 34.82 -4.64 -6.68
N ASP A 288 34.96 -5.44 -7.74
CA ASP A 288 36.21 -5.67 -8.45
C ASP A 288 35.97 -6.10 -9.92
N ALA A 289 37.06 -6.25 -10.68
CA ALA A 289 37.00 -6.59 -12.10
C ALA A 289 36.36 -7.97 -12.35
N ARG A 290 36.61 -8.95 -11.46
CA ARG A 290 36.04 -10.29 -11.58
C ARG A 290 34.52 -10.26 -11.39
N ALA A 291 34.02 -9.50 -10.42
CA ALA A 291 32.59 -9.30 -10.20
C ALA A 291 31.93 -8.62 -11.41
N ALA A 292 32.60 -7.64 -12.03
CA ALA A 292 32.12 -6.98 -13.24
C ALA A 292 32.05 -7.95 -14.44
N ASP A 293 33.03 -8.84 -14.59
CA ASP A 293 33.06 -9.86 -15.66
C ASP A 293 31.94 -10.90 -15.49
N ILE A 294 31.74 -11.40 -14.27
CA ILE A 294 30.65 -12.32 -13.91
C ILE A 294 29.28 -11.69 -14.23
N ALA A 295 29.08 -10.42 -13.83
CA ALA A 295 27.83 -9.71 -14.11
C ALA A 295 27.61 -9.48 -15.62
N ARG A 296 28.68 -9.19 -16.37
CA ARG A 296 28.63 -9.02 -17.82
C ARG A 296 28.29 -10.32 -18.54
N GLU A 297 28.86 -11.45 -18.14
CA GLU A 297 28.52 -12.76 -18.70
C GLU A 297 27.05 -13.12 -18.42
N ARG A 298 26.56 -12.80 -17.22
CA ARG A 298 25.18 -13.09 -16.82
C ARG A 298 24.13 -12.22 -17.49
N PHE A 299 24.36 -10.91 -17.62
CA PHE A 299 23.33 -9.97 -18.09
C PHE A 299 23.60 -9.38 -19.49
N GLY A 300 24.82 -9.48 -20.01
CA GLY A 300 25.21 -8.85 -21.29
C GLY A 300 24.43 -9.36 -22.49
N ALA A 301 24.00 -10.63 -22.48
CA ALA A 301 23.20 -11.23 -23.54
C ALA A 301 21.74 -10.69 -23.61
N LEU A 302 21.30 -9.89 -22.63
CA LEU A 302 19.96 -9.32 -22.62
C LEU A 302 19.76 -8.16 -23.60
N GLY A 303 20.85 -7.56 -24.11
CA GLY A 303 20.77 -6.41 -25.02
C GLY A 303 20.24 -5.13 -24.36
N LEU A 304 20.31 -5.05 -23.03
CA LEU A 304 19.93 -3.87 -22.25
C LEU A 304 21.07 -2.83 -22.27
N PRO A 305 20.78 -1.53 -22.08
CA PRO A 305 21.81 -0.47 -22.01
C PRO A 305 22.56 -0.51 -20.67
N LEU A 306 23.22 -1.62 -20.37
CA LEU A 306 23.82 -1.97 -19.09
C LEU A 306 25.33 -2.15 -19.23
N GLU A 307 26.09 -1.39 -18.45
CA GLU A 307 27.55 -1.42 -18.38
C GLU A 307 27.99 -1.87 -16.98
N PHE A 308 29.06 -2.67 -16.90
CA PHE A 308 29.64 -3.13 -15.63
C PHE A 308 31.09 -2.67 -15.54
N THR A 309 31.44 -2.00 -14.44
CA THR A 309 32.79 -1.48 -14.18
C THR A 309 33.23 -1.76 -12.76
N ALA A 310 34.54 -1.91 -12.56
CA ALA A 310 35.17 -2.01 -11.24
C ALA A 310 35.86 -0.69 -10.82
N HIS A 311 35.65 0.39 -11.57
CA HIS A 311 36.33 1.66 -11.33
C HIS A 311 35.83 2.32 -10.05
N ASP A 312 36.75 2.99 -9.35
CA ASP A 312 36.41 3.84 -8.22
C ASP A 312 35.37 4.89 -8.67
N PRO A 313 34.17 4.95 -8.05
CA PRO A 313 33.17 5.97 -8.34
C PRO A 313 33.72 7.41 -8.29
N ALA A 314 34.82 7.67 -7.55
CA ALA A 314 35.50 8.96 -7.55
C ALA A 314 36.01 9.39 -8.93
N THR A 315 36.25 8.45 -9.85
CA THR A 315 36.73 8.71 -11.22
C THR A 315 35.62 9.16 -12.17
N LEU A 316 34.35 9.05 -11.80
CA LEU A 316 33.22 9.56 -12.60
C LEU A 316 33.35 11.07 -12.80
N GLY A 317 33.15 11.53 -14.03
CA GLY A 317 33.20 12.95 -14.39
C GLY A 317 32.17 13.79 -13.63
N ARG A 318 32.39 15.11 -13.59
CA ARG A 318 31.38 16.04 -13.05
C ARG A 318 30.11 15.99 -13.91
N ARG A 319 28.94 16.04 -13.27
CA ARG A 319 27.62 16.05 -13.94
C ARG A 319 27.43 14.88 -14.94
N ALA A 320 27.98 13.72 -14.61
CA ALA A 320 27.95 12.54 -15.48
C ALA A 320 26.68 11.68 -15.35
N ALA A 321 25.88 11.86 -14.29
CA ALA A 321 24.71 11.01 -14.01
C ALA A 321 23.42 11.80 -13.79
N GLY A 322 22.32 11.26 -14.31
CA GLY A 322 20.95 11.72 -14.02
C GLY A 322 20.39 11.13 -12.73
N VAL A 323 20.83 9.91 -12.39
CA VAL A 323 20.45 9.18 -11.17
C VAL A 323 21.67 8.48 -10.58
N LEU A 324 21.84 8.59 -9.26
CA LEU A 324 22.74 7.76 -8.46
C LEU A 324 21.90 6.87 -7.56
N LEU A 325 22.09 5.56 -7.67
CA LEU A 325 21.53 4.57 -6.77
C LEU A 325 22.59 4.17 -5.74
N ALA A 326 22.28 4.37 -4.46
CA ALA A 326 23.15 4.09 -3.33
C ALA A 326 22.41 3.18 -2.34
N MET A 327 22.37 1.87 -2.63
CA MET A 327 21.78 0.86 -1.74
C MET A 327 22.86 0.35 -0.78
N GLU A 328 22.55 0.32 0.52
CA GLU A 328 23.42 -0.23 1.57
C GLU A 328 24.81 0.43 1.57
N THR A 329 24.86 1.70 1.17
CA THR A 329 26.07 2.52 1.08
C THR A 329 26.05 3.57 2.19
N ASP A 330 27.23 3.95 2.69
CA ASP A 330 27.36 5.07 3.62
C ASP A 330 26.74 6.36 3.04
N ALA A 331 25.82 6.95 3.80
CA ALA A 331 25.01 8.06 3.31
C ALA A 331 25.84 9.30 2.99
N ARG A 332 26.87 9.57 3.79
CA ARG A 332 27.74 10.74 3.60
C ARG A 332 28.57 10.60 2.35
N SER A 333 29.22 9.45 2.16
CA SER A 333 30.01 9.14 0.96
C SER A 333 29.17 9.21 -0.32
N ALA A 334 27.93 8.70 -0.28
CA ALA A 334 26.99 8.78 -1.40
C ALA A 334 26.62 10.23 -1.74
N VAL A 335 26.41 11.08 -0.74
CA VAL A 335 26.05 12.49 -0.93
C VAL A 335 27.22 13.31 -1.45
N ASP A 336 28.42 13.13 -0.89
CA ASP A 336 29.63 13.82 -1.36
C ASP A 336 29.90 13.50 -2.83
N LEU A 337 29.73 12.24 -3.22
CA LEU A 337 29.82 11.83 -4.62
C LEU A 337 28.70 12.44 -5.48
N ALA A 338 27.46 12.43 -4.96
CA ALA A 338 26.30 12.95 -5.67
C ALA A 338 26.39 14.45 -5.97
N GLN A 339 26.94 15.26 -5.05
CA GLN A 339 27.17 16.70 -5.27
C GLN A 339 28.06 16.97 -6.49
N ARG A 340 28.98 16.06 -6.79
CA ARG A 340 29.94 16.19 -7.91
C ARG A 340 29.40 15.58 -9.20
N VAL A 341 28.79 14.40 -9.11
CA VAL A 341 28.47 13.54 -10.26
C VAL A 341 27.07 13.78 -10.81
N LEU A 342 26.09 14.20 -9.99
CA LEU A 342 24.75 14.46 -10.50
C LEU A 342 24.70 15.74 -11.34
N VAL A 343 23.94 15.66 -12.43
CA VAL A 343 23.47 16.86 -13.14
C VAL A 343 22.49 17.65 -12.26
N PRO A 344 22.32 18.97 -12.48
CA PRO A 344 21.25 19.73 -11.83
C PRO A 344 19.86 19.09 -12.05
N GLY A 345 19.04 19.07 -11.00
CA GLY A 345 17.80 18.30 -10.96
C GLY A 345 17.94 16.77 -11.07
N GLY A 346 19.16 16.22 -10.96
CA GLY A 346 19.43 14.79 -10.85
C GLY A 346 18.95 14.21 -9.52
N ARG A 347 18.83 12.88 -9.44
CA ARG A 347 18.29 12.19 -8.26
C ARG A 347 19.32 11.30 -7.58
N LEU A 348 19.44 11.42 -6.26
CA LEU A 348 20.10 10.45 -5.40
C LEU A 348 19.02 9.57 -4.77
N ILE A 349 19.06 8.28 -5.04
CA ILE A 349 18.18 7.27 -4.45
C ILE A 349 19.00 6.49 -3.42
N LEU A 350 18.75 6.77 -2.15
CA LEU A 350 19.50 6.23 -1.03
C LEU A 350 18.66 5.19 -0.29
N GLY A 351 19.25 4.02 -0.03
CA GLY A 351 18.61 2.93 0.68
C GLY A 351 19.47 2.44 1.83
N ALA A 352 18.91 2.40 3.04
CA ALA A 352 19.63 1.93 4.23
C ALA A 352 18.69 1.21 5.21
N PRO A 353 19.21 0.29 6.05
CA PRO A 353 18.48 -0.22 7.22
C PRO A 353 18.19 0.92 8.20
N GLY A 354 16.93 1.09 8.61
CA GLY A 354 16.48 2.23 9.44
C GLY A 354 16.43 3.58 8.70
N ALA A 355 15.99 4.65 9.38
CA ALA A 355 16.02 6.01 8.82
C ALA A 355 17.41 6.65 9.03
N PRO A 356 18.13 7.04 7.96
CA PRO A 356 19.22 7.99 8.12
C PRO A 356 18.67 9.30 8.70
N SER A 357 19.43 9.96 9.59
CA SER A 357 19.04 11.27 10.14
C SER A 357 18.75 12.24 8.99
N ASP A 358 17.68 13.03 9.12
CA ASP A 358 17.30 14.08 8.15
C ASP A 358 18.31 15.24 8.11
N GLU A 359 19.49 15.11 8.72
CA GLU A 359 20.52 16.14 8.76
C GLU A 359 20.85 16.57 7.34
N ALA A 360 20.50 17.82 7.07
CA ALA A 360 20.32 18.38 5.75
C ALA A 360 21.53 18.13 4.84
N PHE A 361 21.34 17.28 3.83
CA PHE A 361 22.27 17.18 2.71
C PHE A 361 22.23 18.50 1.94
N ALA A 362 23.15 19.40 2.26
CA ALA A 362 23.24 20.70 1.61
C ALA A 362 23.27 20.53 0.08
N GLY A 363 22.41 21.28 -0.63
CA GLY A 363 22.24 21.19 -2.08
C GLY A 363 21.25 20.11 -2.56
N PHE A 364 20.61 19.36 -1.66
CA PHE A 364 19.59 18.36 -1.98
C PHE A 364 18.27 18.64 -1.26
N THR A 365 17.17 18.35 -1.95
CA THR A 365 15.83 18.32 -1.35
C THR A 365 15.27 16.91 -1.36
N LEU A 366 14.71 16.45 -0.23
CA LEU A 366 13.94 15.22 -0.16
C LEU A 366 12.67 15.33 -1.02
N GLU A 367 12.58 14.50 -2.06
CA GLU A 367 11.45 14.45 -2.98
C GLU A 367 10.39 13.43 -2.53
N ARG A 368 10.84 12.24 -2.12
CA ARG A 368 10.01 11.12 -1.64
C ARG A 368 10.75 10.26 -0.62
N ALA A 369 10.02 9.65 0.30
CA ALA A 369 10.54 8.64 1.23
C ALA A 369 9.60 7.43 1.29
N PHE A 370 10.18 6.26 1.48
CA PHE A 370 9.48 4.98 1.62
C PHE A 370 10.00 4.21 2.81
N ALA A 371 9.08 3.57 3.53
CA ALA A 371 9.37 2.63 4.60
C ALA A 371 9.04 1.23 4.09
N GLN A 372 10.01 0.32 4.15
CA GLN A 372 9.85 -1.07 3.79
C GLN A 372 9.81 -1.94 5.04
N ARG A 373 8.86 -2.88 5.06
CA ARG A 373 8.84 -4.03 5.95
C ARG A 373 8.92 -5.30 5.14
N PHE A 374 9.81 -6.20 5.54
CA PHE A 374 9.95 -7.52 4.92
C PHE A 374 8.81 -8.45 5.37
N GLY A 375 8.23 -8.17 6.53
CA GLY A 375 7.20 -8.98 7.18
C GLY A 375 7.80 -10.14 7.98
N SER A 376 7.08 -10.63 8.98
CA SER A 376 7.52 -11.74 9.84
C SER A 376 6.35 -12.64 10.24
N ALA A 377 6.63 -13.95 10.39
CA ALA A 377 5.64 -14.92 10.87
C ALA A 377 5.19 -14.65 12.32
N GLN A 378 6.07 -14.02 13.13
CA GLN A 378 5.78 -13.56 14.48
C GLN A 378 6.42 -12.18 14.69
N GLY A 379 5.62 -11.17 14.98
CA GLY A 379 6.07 -9.86 15.43
C GLY A 379 6.34 -9.83 16.95
N PRO A 380 6.83 -8.70 17.50
CA PRO A 380 7.12 -8.53 18.93
C PRO A 380 5.90 -8.80 19.85
N SER A 381 4.69 -8.76 19.29
CA SER A 381 3.43 -9.04 19.96
C SER A 381 2.82 -10.41 19.63
N GLY A 382 3.54 -11.29 18.92
CA GLY A 382 3.07 -12.62 18.52
C GLY A 382 2.17 -12.68 17.28
N ASN A 383 1.85 -11.56 16.64
CA ASN A 383 1.04 -11.50 15.41
C ASN A 383 1.91 -11.47 14.15
N ALA A 384 1.45 -12.07 13.05
CA ALA A 384 2.12 -11.96 11.75
C ALA A 384 2.18 -10.49 11.30
N VAL A 385 3.35 -10.06 10.86
CA VAL A 385 3.58 -8.72 10.31
C VAL A 385 3.61 -8.84 8.80
N SER A 386 2.68 -8.16 8.12
CA SER A 386 2.64 -8.17 6.65
C SER A 386 3.80 -7.37 6.05
N ARG A 387 4.27 -7.83 4.90
CA ARG A 387 5.23 -7.12 4.05
C ARG A 387 4.61 -5.82 3.51
N SER A 388 5.41 -4.77 3.40
CA SER A 388 4.93 -3.48 2.84
C SER A 388 6.07 -2.62 2.30
N LEU A 389 5.82 -1.83 1.25
CA LEU A 389 6.70 -0.77 0.74
C LEU A 389 5.89 0.52 0.53
N ARG A 390 5.61 1.19 1.65
CA ARG A 390 4.71 2.34 1.71
C ARG A 390 5.45 3.67 1.60
N GLN A 391 4.86 4.65 0.92
CA GLN A 391 5.35 6.02 0.97
C GLN A 391 5.10 6.61 2.37
N VAL A 392 6.06 7.37 2.88
CA VAL A 392 5.98 8.09 4.17
C VAL A 392 6.31 9.57 3.97
N ASP A 393 5.88 10.42 4.91
CA ASP A 393 6.16 11.86 4.84
C ASP A 393 7.61 12.16 5.25
N ALA A 394 8.11 13.31 4.79
CA ALA A 394 9.50 13.76 4.86
C ALA A 394 10.07 14.01 6.29
N GLY A 395 9.37 13.61 7.35
CA GLY A 395 9.84 13.70 8.73
C GLY A 395 9.16 12.70 9.67
N THR A 396 8.49 11.67 9.11
CA THR A 396 7.89 10.61 9.93
C THR A 396 8.98 9.65 10.37
N ALA A 397 9.08 9.41 11.68
CA ALA A 397 9.94 8.36 12.22
C ALA A 397 9.58 7.01 11.57
N THR A 398 10.56 6.34 10.98
CA THR A 398 10.40 5.00 10.38
C THR A 398 10.89 3.92 11.35
N ASP A 399 10.65 4.12 12.65
CA ASP A 399 11.11 3.23 13.73
C ASP A 399 10.56 1.80 13.59
N ASP A 400 9.55 1.65 12.75
CA ASP A 400 8.81 0.44 12.49
C ASP A 400 9.19 -0.24 11.15
N ALA A 401 10.18 0.29 10.43
CA ALA A 401 10.63 -0.18 9.12
C ALA A 401 11.93 -0.98 9.20
N ASP A 402 12.00 -2.10 8.46
CA ASP A 402 13.23 -2.89 8.33
C ASP A 402 14.25 -2.17 7.42
N PHE A 403 13.75 -1.38 6.46
CA PHE A 403 14.57 -0.65 5.50
C PHE A 403 13.89 0.67 5.09
N SER A 404 14.66 1.71 4.78
CA SER A 404 14.14 2.95 4.22
C SER A 404 14.73 3.21 2.83
N LEU A 405 13.90 3.74 1.92
CA LEU A 405 14.30 4.18 0.59
C LEU A 405 13.92 5.65 0.42
N ARG A 406 14.90 6.51 0.18
CA ARG A 406 14.73 7.96 0.12
C ARG A 406 15.26 8.51 -1.20
N VAL A 407 14.47 9.37 -1.81
CA VAL A 407 14.76 9.98 -3.12
C VAL A 407 14.99 11.46 -2.90
N PHE A 408 16.21 11.90 -3.13
CA PHE A 408 16.62 13.29 -3.06
C PHE A 408 16.82 13.82 -4.47
N THR A 409 16.43 15.07 -4.72
CA THR A 409 16.71 15.79 -5.96
C THR A 409 17.73 16.89 -5.68
N SER A 410 18.78 16.98 -6.50
CA SER A 410 19.75 18.07 -6.43
C SER A 410 19.11 19.39 -6.83
N ASP A 411 19.58 20.50 -6.27
CA ASP A 411 19.08 21.81 -6.65
C ASP A 411 19.21 22.07 -8.15
N VAL A 412 18.24 22.80 -8.69
CA VAL A 412 18.18 23.22 -10.09
C VAL A 412 18.21 24.74 -10.20
N VAL A 413 17.93 25.48 -9.11
CA VAL A 413 17.84 26.94 -9.13
C VAL A 413 19.23 27.52 -9.38
N GLY A 414 19.32 28.48 -10.31
CA GLY A 414 20.59 29.13 -10.68
C GLY A 414 21.55 28.29 -11.53
N ALA A 415 21.16 27.08 -11.96
CA ALA A 415 21.93 26.30 -12.92
C ALA A 415 21.93 26.96 -14.31
N SER A 416 23.01 26.78 -15.06
CA SER A 416 23.15 27.24 -16.45
C SER A 416 23.00 26.09 -17.44
N ALA A 417 22.92 26.40 -18.74
CA ALA A 417 22.97 25.44 -19.84
C ALA A 417 24.29 24.66 -19.94
N GLU A 418 25.33 25.00 -19.16
CA GLU A 418 26.63 24.34 -19.22
C GLU A 418 26.54 22.84 -18.92
N GLY A 419 26.97 22.04 -19.90
CA GLY A 419 26.95 20.57 -19.82
C GLY A 419 25.55 19.95 -19.97
N TYR A 420 24.52 20.73 -20.32
CA TYR A 420 23.20 20.18 -20.65
C TYR A 420 23.24 19.45 -21.99
N VAL A 421 22.69 18.24 -22.01
CA VAL A 421 22.48 17.47 -23.24
C VAL A 421 21.08 16.86 -23.16
N GLU A 422 20.23 17.18 -24.13
CA GLU A 422 18.92 16.56 -24.24
C GLU A 422 19.08 15.11 -24.74
N ARG A 423 18.73 14.14 -23.89
CA ARG A 423 18.88 12.71 -24.18
C ARG A 423 17.56 11.99 -24.40
N SER A 424 16.43 12.68 -24.22
CA SER A 424 15.10 12.10 -24.43
C SER A 424 14.80 11.92 -25.92
N PHE A 425 15.37 12.78 -26.78
CA PHE A 425 15.14 12.82 -28.22
C PHE A 425 16.47 13.02 -28.99
N PRO A 426 17.43 12.07 -28.85
CA PRO A 426 18.79 12.26 -29.35
C PRO A 426 18.84 12.43 -30.87
N ASP A 427 17.86 11.89 -31.59
CA ASP A 427 17.80 11.97 -33.05
C ASP A 427 17.38 13.35 -33.59
N TYR A 428 16.94 14.25 -32.70
CA TYR A 428 16.43 15.57 -33.05
C TYR A 428 17.15 16.71 -32.32
N SER A 429 18.15 16.40 -31.48
CA SER A 429 18.80 17.40 -30.62
C SER A 429 19.47 18.55 -31.40
N ASP A 430 19.88 18.26 -32.64
CA ASP A 430 20.64 19.18 -33.47
C ASP A 430 19.78 19.85 -34.57
N ASP A 431 18.50 19.49 -34.67
CA ASP A 431 17.57 20.05 -35.65
C ASP A 431 17.03 21.41 -35.16
N PRO A 432 17.31 22.53 -35.85
CA PRO A 432 16.84 23.85 -35.43
C PRO A 432 15.31 24.00 -35.52
N GLU A 433 14.65 23.25 -36.40
CA GLU A 433 13.19 23.29 -36.57
C GLU A 433 12.47 22.39 -35.54
N PHE A 434 13.20 21.54 -34.82
CA PHE A 434 12.66 20.73 -33.74
C PHE A 434 12.57 21.51 -32.42
N HIS A 435 11.52 22.29 -32.27
CA HIS A 435 11.31 23.17 -31.13
C HIS A 435 10.96 22.43 -29.83
N VAL A 436 10.17 21.35 -29.88
CA VAL A 436 9.58 20.73 -28.66
C VAL A 436 10.62 20.21 -27.66
N GLY A 437 11.78 19.75 -28.15
CA GLY A 437 12.86 19.23 -27.30
C GLY A 437 14.04 20.18 -27.10
N ASN A 438 14.08 21.35 -27.75
CA ASN A 438 15.28 22.19 -27.79
C ASN A 438 15.37 23.18 -26.62
N TYR A 439 15.42 22.64 -25.39
CA TYR A 439 15.51 23.44 -24.16
C TYR A 439 16.84 24.19 -24.05
N ALA A 440 17.95 23.57 -24.50
CA ALA A 440 19.28 24.17 -24.43
C ALA A 440 19.39 25.51 -25.18
N ARG A 441 18.65 25.64 -26.29
CA ARG A 441 18.62 26.86 -27.11
C ARG A 441 17.79 27.98 -26.47
N ASP A 442 16.63 27.65 -25.92
CA ASP A 442 15.61 28.65 -25.57
C ASP A 442 15.48 28.95 -24.06
N HIS A 443 16.10 28.13 -23.18
CA HIS A 443 16.07 28.31 -21.73
C HIS A 443 17.47 28.69 -21.20
N ASP A 444 17.55 29.67 -20.29
CA ASP A 444 18.79 30.00 -19.59
C ASP A 444 19.21 28.82 -18.67
N ASN A 445 18.20 28.19 -18.06
CA ASN A 445 18.32 27.01 -17.24
C ASN A 445 17.51 25.83 -17.82
N PRO A 446 18.06 25.09 -18.80
CA PRO A 446 17.36 23.96 -19.42
C PRO A 446 17.11 22.80 -18.45
N TRP A 447 17.81 22.74 -17.31
CA TRP A 447 17.62 21.70 -16.29
C TRP A 447 16.25 21.77 -15.60
N LEU A 448 15.56 22.93 -15.67
CA LEU A 448 14.18 23.08 -15.19
C LEU A 448 13.21 22.10 -15.85
N LEU A 449 13.54 21.59 -17.04
CA LEU A 449 12.84 20.49 -17.69
C LEU A 449 12.59 19.31 -16.75
N ARG A 450 13.64 18.91 -16.01
CA ARG A 450 13.71 17.69 -15.22
C ARG A 450 12.88 17.76 -13.95
N THR A 451 12.69 18.95 -13.37
CA THR A 451 12.09 19.10 -12.04
C THR A 451 10.81 19.91 -12.02
N MET A 452 10.63 20.87 -12.94
CA MET A 452 9.53 21.83 -12.93
C MET A 452 8.59 21.70 -14.14
N ILE A 453 9.12 21.55 -15.35
CA ILE A 453 8.36 21.82 -16.59
C ILE A 453 7.62 20.59 -17.13
N SER A 454 8.33 19.52 -17.52
CA SER A 454 7.73 18.46 -18.34
C SER A 454 6.98 17.43 -17.51
N MET A 455 5.78 17.07 -17.93
CA MET A 455 4.98 16.02 -17.27
C MET A 455 5.66 14.66 -17.45
N GLY A 456 5.69 13.84 -16.40
CA GLY A 456 6.45 12.59 -16.36
C GLY A 456 7.92 12.76 -15.97
N MET A 457 8.53 13.91 -16.28
CA MET A 457 9.89 14.26 -15.85
C MET A 457 9.89 14.98 -14.49
N ARG A 458 9.07 16.04 -14.39
CA ARG A 458 8.99 16.95 -13.24
C ARG A 458 8.68 16.21 -11.94
N SER A 459 9.01 16.86 -10.82
CA SER A 459 8.73 16.28 -9.51
C SER A 459 7.22 16.13 -9.27
N PRO A 460 6.75 14.99 -8.72
CA PRO A 460 5.37 14.83 -8.29
C PRO A 460 5.09 15.58 -6.97
N ASN A 461 6.12 16.14 -6.31
CA ASN A 461 5.95 16.97 -5.13
C ASN A 461 5.58 18.41 -5.56
N ARG A 462 4.27 18.69 -5.59
CA ARG A 462 3.71 20.00 -6.01
C ARG A 462 4.25 21.17 -5.19
N GLY A 463 4.53 20.99 -3.90
CA GLY A 463 5.11 22.01 -3.04
C GLY A 463 6.57 22.33 -3.39
N LEU A 464 7.36 21.30 -3.70
CA LEU A 464 8.72 21.46 -4.22
C LEU A 464 8.73 22.22 -5.55
N VAL A 465 7.87 21.82 -6.49
CA VAL A 465 7.75 22.48 -7.80
C VAL A 465 7.37 23.96 -7.65
N ALA A 466 6.43 24.29 -6.75
CA ALA A 466 6.04 25.67 -6.48
C ALA A 466 7.20 26.50 -5.88
N ARG A 467 7.97 25.92 -4.95
CA ARG A 467 9.14 26.58 -4.36
C ARG A 467 10.24 26.82 -5.40
N ILE A 468 10.53 25.84 -6.26
CA ILE A 468 11.47 26.02 -7.38
C ILE A 468 10.99 27.16 -8.29
N ALA A 469 9.71 27.18 -8.66
CA ALA A 469 9.15 28.23 -9.51
C ALA A 469 9.29 29.63 -8.86
N ALA A 470 9.01 29.76 -7.56
CA ALA A 470 9.20 31.01 -6.84
C ALA A 470 10.66 31.48 -6.88
N ASN A 471 11.61 30.59 -6.60
CA ASN A 471 13.04 30.92 -6.61
C ASN A 471 13.57 31.23 -8.02
N VAL A 472 13.06 30.55 -9.06
CA VAL A 472 13.40 30.87 -10.47
C VAL A 472 13.01 32.31 -10.80
N LEU A 473 11.88 32.80 -10.29
CA LEU A 473 11.44 34.18 -10.57
C LEU A 473 12.31 35.26 -9.93
N GLU A 474 13.14 34.91 -8.96
CA GLU A 474 14.11 35.84 -8.36
C GLU A 474 15.31 36.08 -9.26
N THR A 475 15.59 35.16 -10.18
CA THR A 475 16.83 35.15 -10.99
C THR A 475 16.59 35.13 -12.51
N ALA A 476 15.40 34.75 -12.97
CA ALA A 476 15.07 34.66 -14.39
C ALA A 476 15.06 36.04 -15.09
N ARG A 477 15.58 36.09 -16.32
CA ARG A 477 15.55 37.30 -17.15
C ARG A 477 14.09 37.65 -17.52
N PRO A 478 13.70 38.94 -17.56
CA PRO A 478 12.39 39.35 -18.05
C PRO A 478 12.15 38.87 -19.49
N GLY A 479 10.97 38.31 -19.75
CA GLY A 479 10.58 37.80 -21.07
C GLY A 479 11.12 36.40 -21.42
N SER A 480 12.02 35.84 -20.62
CA SER A 480 12.63 34.53 -20.88
C SER A 480 11.65 33.35 -20.72
N ALA A 481 11.98 32.22 -21.35
CA ALA A 481 11.22 30.98 -21.20
C ALA A 481 11.16 30.48 -19.74
N ASP A 482 12.22 30.71 -18.95
CA ASP A 482 12.28 30.33 -17.52
C ASP A 482 11.27 31.11 -16.68
N GLN A 483 11.20 32.43 -16.89
CA GLN A 483 10.20 33.28 -16.23
C GLN A 483 8.78 32.84 -16.61
N GLY A 484 8.55 32.61 -17.91
CA GLY A 484 7.25 32.17 -18.42
C GLY A 484 6.81 30.83 -17.82
N ALA A 485 7.72 29.87 -17.71
CA ALA A 485 7.47 28.57 -17.10
C ALA A 485 7.09 28.69 -15.62
N ALA A 486 7.86 29.46 -14.86
CA ALA A 486 7.66 29.61 -13.42
C ALA A 486 6.34 30.33 -13.09
N LEU A 487 6.00 31.40 -13.82
CA LEU A 487 4.71 32.08 -13.68
C LEU A 487 3.53 31.14 -13.96
N CYS A 488 3.62 30.34 -15.03
CA CYS A 488 2.57 29.40 -15.40
C CYS A 488 2.36 28.33 -14.31
N VAL A 489 3.44 27.82 -13.73
CA VAL A 489 3.39 26.87 -12.60
C VAL A 489 2.66 27.48 -11.42
N LEU A 490 3.05 28.69 -10.98
CA LEU A 490 2.42 29.35 -9.84
C LEU A 490 0.94 29.67 -10.09
N ALA A 491 0.58 30.06 -11.32
CA ALA A 491 -0.81 30.32 -11.69
C ALA A 491 -1.70 29.08 -11.57
N TYR A 492 -1.23 27.93 -12.07
CA TYR A 492 -1.95 26.67 -11.87
C TYR A 492 -1.97 26.21 -10.43
N ARG A 493 -0.91 26.46 -9.63
CA ARG A 493 -0.94 26.17 -8.19
C ARG A 493 -2.03 26.98 -7.47
N LEU A 494 -2.18 28.25 -7.83
CA LEU A 494 -3.19 29.13 -7.25
C LEU A 494 -4.62 28.67 -7.62
N LEU A 495 -4.84 28.29 -8.88
CA LEU A 495 -6.13 27.77 -9.37
C LEU A 495 -6.55 26.43 -8.72
N GLU A 496 -5.62 25.70 -8.11
CA GLU A 496 -5.91 24.45 -7.40
C GLU A 496 -6.31 24.66 -5.92
N GLN A 497 -6.22 25.88 -5.40
CA GLN A 497 -6.58 26.20 -4.02
C GLN A 497 -8.09 26.41 -3.88
N ASP A 498 -8.68 25.88 -2.80
CA ASP A 498 -10.11 26.06 -2.50
C ASP A 498 -10.45 27.52 -2.15
N GLU A 499 -9.51 28.21 -1.48
CA GLU A 499 -9.59 29.63 -1.15
C GLU A 499 -8.35 30.34 -1.71
N VAL A 500 -8.59 31.35 -2.55
CA VAL A 500 -7.53 32.14 -3.20
C VAL A 500 -7.55 33.55 -2.62
N ASP A 501 -6.41 34.00 -2.10
CA ASP A 501 -6.23 35.40 -1.69
C ASP A 501 -6.37 36.32 -2.93
N PRO A 502 -7.36 37.24 -2.96
CA PRO A 502 -7.56 38.17 -4.07
C PRO A 502 -6.32 39.02 -4.38
N ALA A 503 -5.55 39.42 -3.36
CA ALA A 503 -4.37 40.26 -3.55
C ALA A 503 -3.24 39.49 -4.25
N ALA A 504 -2.95 38.26 -3.77
CA ALA A 504 -2.00 37.37 -4.42
C ALA A 504 -2.40 37.03 -5.86
N ALA A 505 -3.70 36.86 -6.14
CA ALA A 505 -4.21 36.62 -7.48
C ALA A 505 -4.05 37.83 -8.42
N ASP A 506 -4.33 39.05 -7.93
CA ASP A 506 -4.17 40.28 -8.70
C ASP A 506 -2.69 40.59 -8.98
N ASP A 507 -1.78 40.37 -8.01
CA ASP A 507 -0.32 40.47 -8.23
C ASP A 507 0.14 39.50 -9.32
N LEU A 508 -0.25 38.23 -9.22
CA LEU A 508 0.15 37.21 -10.19
C LEU A 508 -0.40 37.50 -11.59
N LEU A 509 -1.65 37.99 -11.70
CA LEU A 509 -2.24 38.43 -12.98
C LEU A 509 -1.44 39.57 -13.61
N ALA A 510 -1.00 40.56 -12.81
CA ALA A 510 -0.18 41.66 -13.32
C ALA A 510 1.17 41.16 -13.85
N ARG A 511 1.81 40.23 -13.15
CA ARG A 511 3.08 39.62 -13.57
C ARG A 511 2.93 38.77 -14.83
N LEU A 512 1.84 38.00 -14.94
CA LEU A 512 1.49 37.22 -16.14
C LEU A 512 1.26 38.13 -17.35
N ALA A 513 0.48 39.19 -17.20
CA ALA A 513 0.18 40.14 -18.27
C ALA A 513 1.46 40.85 -18.76
N ARG A 514 2.34 41.25 -17.84
CA ARG A 514 3.64 41.82 -18.17
C ARG A 514 4.50 40.84 -18.98
N PHE A 515 4.60 39.58 -18.54
CA PHE A 515 5.34 38.56 -19.28
C PHE A 515 4.77 38.35 -20.69
N VAL A 516 3.44 38.28 -20.86
CA VAL A 516 2.83 38.11 -22.18
C VAL A 516 3.20 39.26 -23.14
N ALA A 517 3.32 40.48 -22.62
CA ALA A 517 3.72 41.65 -23.40
C ALA A 517 5.22 41.65 -23.75
N GLU A 518 6.08 41.17 -22.84
CA GLU A 518 7.54 41.26 -22.92
C GLU A 518 8.22 39.96 -23.40
N ALA A 519 7.49 38.87 -23.63
CA ALA A 519 8.05 37.57 -23.96
C ALA A 519 8.96 37.59 -25.21
N GLU A 520 10.14 36.99 -25.09
CA GLU A 520 11.13 36.85 -26.17
C GLU A 520 10.57 36.07 -27.37
N SER A 521 11.15 36.27 -28.55
CA SER A 521 10.70 35.61 -29.80
C SER A 521 11.12 34.14 -29.92
N THR A 522 11.80 33.57 -28.92
CA THR A 522 12.20 32.16 -28.96
C THR A 522 10.97 31.23 -28.91
N PRO A 523 11.01 30.06 -29.57
CA PRO A 523 9.88 29.13 -29.58
C PRO A 523 9.34 28.77 -28.19
N HIS A 524 10.21 28.48 -27.22
CA HIS A 524 9.76 28.18 -25.86
C HIS A 524 9.18 29.39 -25.12
N ALA A 525 9.73 30.60 -25.27
CA ALA A 525 9.14 31.80 -24.67
C ALA A 525 7.74 32.08 -25.25
N GLN A 526 7.56 31.91 -26.57
CA GLN A 526 6.24 32.01 -27.20
C GLN A 526 5.27 30.90 -26.74
N ARG A 527 5.74 29.67 -26.53
CA ARG A 527 4.93 28.60 -25.93
C ARG A 527 4.41 28.97 -24.55
N TRP A 528 5.25 29.61 -23.73
CA TRP A 528 4.83 30.10 -22.42
C TRP A 528 3.95 31.33 -22.51
N LYS A 529 4.15 32.22 -23.48
CA LYS A 529 3.25 33.36 -23.74
C LYS A 529 1.82 32.87 -23.98
N ILE A 530 1.64 31.87 -24.84
CA ILE A 530 0.33 31.27 -25.13
C ILE A 530 -0.27 30.62 -23.87
N SER A 531 0.55 29.84 -23.14
CA SER A 531 0.09 29.15 -21.93
C SER A 531 -0.29 30.11 -20.80
N ASN A 532 0.46 31.20 -20.64
CA ASN A 532 0.18 32.25 -19.66
C ASN A 532 -1.03 33.09 -20.06
N GLN A 533 -1.22 33.39 -21.35
CA GLN A 533 -2.44 34.05 -21.81
C GLN A 533 -3.69 33.20 -21.56
N TYR A 534 -3.59 31.89 -21.80
CA TYR A 534 -4.66 30.94 -21.49
C TYR A 534 -4.99 30.93 -19.98
N VAL A 535 -3.97 30.87 -19.11
CA VAL A 535 -4.20 30.81 -17.66
C VAL A 535 -4.74 32.13 -17.09
N ILE A 536 -4.39 33.28 -17.66
CA ILE A 536 -5.03 34.58 -17.35
C ILE A 536 -6.55 34.46 -17.54
N GLY A 537 -7.00 33.94 -18.70
CA GLY A 537 -8.43 33.73 -18.96
C GLY A 537 -9.10 32.81 -17.93
N GLN A 538 -8.42 31.70 -17.57
CA GLN A 538 -8.91 30.78 -16.54
C GLN A 538 -9.02 31.44 -15.16
N MET A 539 -8.04 32.26 -14.77
CA MET A 539 -8.05 32.98 -13.50
C MET A 539 -9.16 34.02 -13.43
N HIS A 540 -9.39 34.80 -14.49
CA HIS A 540 -10.52 35.72 -14.53
C HIS A 540 -11.86 34.98 -14.46
N MET A 541 -11.98 33.85 -15.17
CA MET A 541 -13.19 33.03 -15.14
C MET A 541 -13.47 32.45 -13.75
N ALA A 542 -12.45 31.91 -13.07
CA ALA A 542 -12.55 31.40 -11.70
C ALA A 542 -12.98 32.48 -10.70
N ARG A 543 -12.65 33.74 -10.97
CA ARG A 543 -13.03 34.90 -10.15
C ARG A 543 -14.35 35.55 -10.57
N GLY A 544 -15.08 34.96 -11.51
CA GLY A 544 -16.34 35.50 -12.03
C GLY A 544 -16.20 36.76 -12.89
N ARG A 545 -14.98 37.14 -13.28
CA ARG A 545 -14.70 38.30 -14.17
C ARG A 545 -14.87 37.88 -15.64
N LEU A 546 -16.11 37.57 -16.04
CA LEU A 546 -16.40 36.92 -17.34
C LEU A 546 -16.00 37.77 -18.56
N ARG A 547 -16.10 39.10 -18.48
CA ARG A 547 -15.68 40.00 -19.56
C ARG A 547 -14.17 39.88 -19.80
N ASP A 548 -13.38 40.08 -18.75
CA ASP A 548 -11.92 39.97 -18.81
C ASP A 548 -11.48 38.57 -19.22
N ALA A 549 -12.18 37.53 -18.74
CA ALA A 549 -11.92 36.15 -19.13
C ALA A 549 -12.12 35.95 -20.64
N ARG A 550 -13.25 36.43 -21.19
CA ARG A 550 -13.54 36.36 -22.63
C ARG A 550 -12.47 37.09 -23.45
N GLU A 551 -12.12 38.31 -23.06
CA GLU A 551 -11.08 39.11 -23.74
C GLU A 551 -9.73 38.37 -23.70
N ALA A 552 -9.33 37.84 -22.55
CA ALA A 552 -8.08 37.08 -22.42
C ALA A 552 -8.07 35.79 -23.27
N PHE A 553 -9.19 35.05 -23.28
CA PHE A 553 -9.32 33.85 -24.11
C PHE A 553 -9.34 34.16 -25.61
N LEU A 554 -9.97 35.26 -26.03
CA LEU A 554 -9.91 35.73 -27.40
C LEU A 554 -8.46 35.99 -27.79
N CYS A 555 -7.73 36.81 -27.02
CA CYS A 555 -6.31 37.06 -27.27
C CYS A 555 -5.50 35.77 -27.36
N CYS A 556 -5.77 34.77 -26.52
CA CYS A 556 -5.12 33.46 -26.62
C CYS A 556 -5.45 32.74 -27.93
N ALA A 557 -6.73 32.72 -28.33
CA ALA A 557 -7.20 32.06 -29.54
C ALA A 557 -6.66 32.68 -30.84
N GLU A 558 -6.10 33.89 -30.78
CA GLU A 558 -5.48 34.56 -31.94
C GLU A 558 -3.97 34.32 -32.07
N MET A 559 -3.32 33.74 -31.07
CA MET A 559 -1.88 33.52 -31.07
C MET A 559 -1.48 32.39 -32.04
N ASP A 560 -0.39 32.59 -32.77
CA ASP A 560 0.14 31.57 -33.66
C ASP A 560 0.87 30.49 -32.87
N VAL A 561 0.35 29.26 -32.93
CA VAL A 561 0.92 28.09 -32.24
C VAL A 561 2.05 27.43 -33.03
N LEU A 562 2.14 27.66 -34.34
CA LEU A 562 3.14 27.03 -35.21
C LEU A 562 4.56 27.53 -34.93
N VAL A 563 4.70 28.66 -34.25
CA VAL A 563 5.98 29.16 -33.72
C VAL A 563 6.66 28.19 -32.75
N PHE A 564 5.93 27.20 -32.23
CA PHE A 564 6.46 26.15 -31.35
C PHE A 564 6.02 24.76 -31.82
N SER A 565 4.71 24.46 -31.76
CA SER A 565 4.18 23.14 -32.10
C SER A 565 2.67 23.22 -32.41
N PRO A 566 2.18 22.51 -33.44
CA PRO A 566 0.75 22.32 -33.68
C PRO A 566 -0.02 21.81 -32.45
N LEU A 567 0.62 21.02 -31.57
CA LEU A 567 -0.01 20.47 -30.36
C LEU A 567 -0.44 21.55 -29.35
N LEU A 568 0.18 22.73 -29.41
CA LEU A 568 -0.17 23.86 -28.55
C LEU A 568 -1.53 24.47 -28.91
N ALA A 569 -2.09 24.11 -30.08
CA ALA A 569 -3.48 24.44 -30.44
C ALA A 569 -4.50 23.93 -29.42
N SER A 570 -4.13 22.95 -28.60
CA SER A 570 -4.94 22.51 -27.46
C SER A 570 -5.31 23.66 -26.52
N LYS A 571 -4.49 24.73 -26.43
CA LYS A 571 -4.76 25.94 -25.66
C LYS A 571 -5.61 26.94 -26.42
N THR A 572 -5.28 27.22 -27.68
CA THR A 572 -5.95 28.26 -28.47
C THR A 572 -7.37 27.85 -28.88
N VAL A 573 -7.57 26.59 -29.26
CA VAL A 573 -8.90 26.03 -29.56
C VAL A 573 -9.76 25.95 -28.31
N ASP A 574 -9.18 25.56 -27.17
CA ASP A 574 -9.91 25.50 -25.90
C ASP A 574 -10.24 26.90 -25.36
N ALA A 575 -9.37 27.89 -25.57
CA ALA A 575 -9.67 29.30 -25.31
C ALA A 575 -10.83 29.78 -26.19
N GLY A 576 -10.80 29.48 -27.49
CA GLY A 576 -11.90 29.78 -28.40
C GLY A 576 -13.22 29.13 -27.95
N PHE A 577 -13.18 27.90 -27.47
CA PHE A 577 -14.34 27.24 -26.87
C PHE A 577 -14.91 28.06 -25.71
N TYR A 578 -14.09 28.40 -24.70
CA TYR A 578 -14.54 29.16 -23.53
C TYR A 578 -15.00 30.58 -23.87
N ALA A 579 -14.31 31.28 -24.78
CA ALA A 579 -14.73 32.61 -25.23
C ALA A 579 -16.11 32.56 -25.92
N GLY A 580 -16.33 31.58 -26.80
CA GLY A 580 -17.63 31.39 -27.44
C GLY A 580 -18.73 30.96 -26.45
N LEU A 581 -18.37 30.16 -25.45
CA LEU A 581 -19.29 29.74 -24.38
C LEU A 581 -19.74 30.93 -23.51
N ILE A 582 -18.80 31.82 -23.16
CA ILE A 582 -19.12 33.06 -22.45
C ILE A 582 -20.03 33.93 -23.34
N ALA A 583 -19.67 34.13 -24.61
CA ALA A 583 -20.46 34.93 -25.55
C ALA A 583 -21.91 34.40 -25.69
N ALA A 584 -22.09 33.10 -25.88
CA ALA A 584 -23.40 32.44 -25.98
C ALA A 584 -24.23 32.65 -24.70
N ASN A 585 -23.63 32.48 -23.52
CA ASN A 585 -24.31 32.68 -22.24
C ASN A 585 -24.62 34.16 -21.93
N THR A 586 -23.87 35.10 -22.49
CA THR A 586 -24.15 36.54 -22.40
C THR A 586 -25.11 37.05 -23.49
N GLY A 587 -25.60 36.17 -24.37
CA GLY A 587 -26.57 36.49 -25.42
C GLY A 587 -25.96 36.94 -26.75
N ASP A 588 -24.64 36.97 -26.90
CA ASP A 588 -23.94 37.36 -28.13
C ASP A 588 -23.68 36.14 -29.03
N ARG A 589 -24.74 35.69 -29.70
CA ARG A 589 -24.71 34.49 -30.56
C ARG A 589 -23.86 34.70 -31.80
N ALA A 590 -23.89 35.89 -32.39
CA ALA A 590 -23.11 36.19 -33.60
C ALA A 590 -21.62 36.06 -33.29
N GLN A 591 -21.18 36.59 -32.15
CA GLN A 591 -19.80 36.45 -31.71
C GLN A 591 -19.47 35.00 -31.34
N ALA A 592 -20.34 34.29 -30.62
CA ALA A 592 -20.12 32.88 -30.28
C ALA A 592 -19.90 32.02 -31.54
N ARG A 593 -20.73 32.21 -32.57
CA ARG A 593 -20.61 31.53 -33.87
C ARG A 593 -19.26 31.83 -34.52
N ALA A 594 -18.90 33.12 -34.65
CA ALA A 594 -17.66 33.53 -35.29
C ALA A 594 -16.41 32.95 -34.58
N ILE A 595 -16.41 32.93 -33.25
CA ILE A 595 -15.31 32.37 -32.45
C ILE A 595 -15.17 30.86 -32.68
N TRP A 596 -16.26 30.11 -32.61
CA TRP A 596 -16.19 28.66 -32.79
C TRP A 596 -15.85 28.26 -34.22
N GLU A 597 -16.36 28.97 -35.24
CA GLU A 597 -15.98 28.77 -36.64
C GLU A 597 -14.49 29.05 -36.88
N ARG A 598 -13.95 30.11 -36.25
CA ARG A 598 -12.50 30.38 -36.28
C ARG A 598 -11.71 29.25 -35.63
N SER A 599 -12.16 28.76 -34.48
CA SER A 599 -11.48 27.69 -33.74
C SER A 599 -11.40 26.39 -34.55
N LEU A 600 -12.43 26.07 -35.34
CA LEU A 600 -12.42 24.94 -36.28
C LEU A 600 -11.50 25.17 -37.48
N ARG A 601 -11.45 26.40 -38.01
CA ARG A 601 -10.47 26.76 -39.06
C ARG A 601 -9.03 26.67 -38.55
N GLU A 602 -8.79 27.03 -37.30
CA GLU A 602 -7.48 26.88 -36.67
C GLU A 602 -7.10 25.41 -36.53
N LEU A 603 -8.02 24.55 -36.08
CA LEU A 603 -7.80 23.09 -36.09
C LEU A 603 -7.39 22.60 -37.49
N HIS A 604 -8.10 23.02 -38.53
CA HIS A 604 -7.77 22.65 -39.90
C HIS A 604 -6.35 23.11 -40.27
N ARG A 605 -5.98 24.36 -39.95
CA ARG A 605 -4.64 24.90 -40.22
C ARG A 605 -3.54 24.07 -39.56
N VAL A 606 -3.68 23.76 -38.28
CA VAL A 606 -2.62 23.07 -37.53
C VAL A 606 -2.48 21.59 -37.90
N LEU A 607 -3.56 20.93 -38.32
CA LEU A 607 -3.48 19.54 -38.83
C LEU A 607 -2.78 19.44 -40.19
N HIS A 608 -2.73 20.53 -40.96
CA HIS A 608 -2.05 20.61 -42.26
C HIS A 608 -0.64 21.23 -42.18
N ALA A 609 -0.17 21.60 -40.98
CA ALA A 609 1.19 22.08 -40.78
C ALA A 609 2.22 20.93 -40.87
N ASP A 610 3.51 21.23 -40.69
CA ASP A 610 4.54 20.20 -40.53
C ASP A 610 4.36 19.44 -39.19
N TRP A 611 4.53 18.12 -39.23
CA TRP A 611 4.35 17.22 -38.10
C TRP A 611 5.65 16.93 -37.34
N LEU A 612 6.79 17.51 -37.73
CA LEU A 612 8.07 17.39 -37.00
C LEU A 612 7.90 17.66 -35.49
N ASN A 613 7.22 18.76 -35.13
CA ASN A 613 6.93 19.15 -33.75
C ASN A 613 5.66 18.48 -33.15
N ILE A 614 5.08 17.50 -33.84
CA ILE A 614 4.01 16.63 -33.32
C ILE A 614 4.62 15.30 -32.90
N TRP A 615 5.19 14.56 -33.85
CA TRP A 615 5.63 13.18 -33.66
C TRP A 615 7.07 12.91 -34.14
N GLY A 616 7.82 13.94 -34.56
CA GLY A 616 9.12 13.74 -35.20
C GLY A 616 8.98 13.21 -36.63
N SER A 617 9.89 12.33 -37.02
CA SER A 617 9.89 11.62 -38.31
C SER A 617 9.15 10.27 -38.22
N PRO A 618 8.55 9.78 -39.32
CA PRO A 618 7.96 8.45 -39.39
C PRO A 618 8.94 7.32 -39.06
N GLU A 619 10.22 7.49 -39.35
CA GLU A 619 11.28 6.52 -39.07
C GLU A 619 11.61 6.44 -37.58
N ARG A 620 11.38 7.52 -36.82
CA ARG A 620 11.77 7.65 -35.40
C ARG A 620 10.70 8.41 -34.60
N PRO A 621 9.46 7.90 -34.52
CA PRO A 621 8.35 8.66 -33.96
C PRO A 621 8.48 8.89 -32.46
N MET A 622 8.06 10.06 -32.00
CA MET A 622 7.97 10.41 -30.58
C MET A 622 6.73 9.77 -29.92
N PRO A 623 6.81 9.40 -28.62
CA PRO A 623 5.78 8.58 -27.98
C PRO A 623 4.50 9.34 -27.58
N PHE A 624 4.43 10.67 -27.67
CA PHE A 624 3.32 11.47 -27.13
C PHE A 624 2.51 12.26 -28.18
N GLY A 625 3.04 12.46 -29.39
CA GLY A 625 2.44 13.35 -30.39
C GLY A 625 1.03 12.99 -30.86
N LEU A 626 0.86 11.76 -31.35
CA LEU A 626 -0.41 11.30 -31.91
C LEU A 626 -1.56 11.23 -30.87
N PRO A 627 -1.34 10.73 -29.64
CA PRO A 627 -2.35 10.83 -28.58
C PRO A 627 -2.83 12.27 -28.34
N ASP A 628 -1.93 13.25 -28.36
CA ASP A 628 -2.26 14.66 -28.12
C ASP A 628 -3.02 15.29 -29.30
N VAL A 629 -2.76 14.87 -30.54
CA VAL A 629 -3.61 15.23 -31.69
C VAL A 629 -5.04 14.73 -31.48
N GLY A 630 -5.21 13.51 -30.96
CA GLY A 630 -6.54 12.99 -30.61
C GLY A 630 -7.25 13.88 -29.58
N LEU A 631 -6.54 14.33 -28.55
CA LEU A 631 -7.08 15.27 -27.55
C LEU A 631 -7.41 16.64 -28.14
N LEU A 632 -6.61 17.12 -29.09
CA LEU A 632 -6.85 18.38 -29.80
C LEU A 632 -8.13 18.33 -30.66
N VAL A 633 -8.30 17.28 -31.46
CA VAL A 633 -9.52 17.08 -32.28
C VAL A 633 -10.76 16.93 -31.40
N ASP A 634 -10.61 16.21 -30.29
CA ASP A 634 -11.65 16.04 -29.28
C ASP A 634 -12.00 17.37 -28.58
N ALA A 635 -11.01 18.22 -28.29
CA ALA A 635 -11.22 19.56 -27.77
C ALA A 635 -11.99 20.45 -28.77
N ALA A 636 -11.61 20.42 -30.05
CA ALA A 636 -12.26 21.18 -31.11
C ALA A 636 -13.71 20.73 -31.38
N SER A 637 -14.03 19.46 -31.12
CA SER A 637 -15.39 18.93 -31.24
C SER A 637 -16.39 19.70 -30.37
N ARG A 638 -15.95 20.28 -29.24
CA ARG A 638 -16.79 21.14 -28.40
C ARG A 638 -17.21 22.44 -29.10
N CYS A 639 -16.34 23.02 -29.92
CA CYS A 639 -16.68 24.17 -30.76
C CYS A 639 -17.69 23.77 -31.84
N ALA A 640 -17.51 22.61 -32.46
CA ALA A 640 -18.46 22.08 -33.46
C ALA A 640 -19.86 21.83 -32.86
N PHE A 641 -19.92 21.23 -31.67
CA PHE A 641 -21.20 21.06 -30.96
C PHE A 641 -21.80 22.41 -30.55
N GLY A 642 -20.98 23.36 -30.09
CA GLY A 642 -21.42 24.72 -29.84
C GLY A 642 -22.15 25.31 -31.05
N LEU A 643 -21.55 25.24 -32.24
CA LEU A 643 -22.16 25.72 -33.48
C LEU A 643 -23.46 24.99 -33.83
N LEU A 644 -23.49 23.67 -33.67
CA LEU A 644 -24.66 22.85 -33.99
C LEU A 644 -25.88 23.22 -33.15
N TRP A 645 -25.66 23.57 -31.88
CA TRP A 645 -26.73 23.81 -30.90
C TRP A 645 -26.92 25.28 -30.53
N LEU A 646 -26.18 26.19 -31.15
CA LEU A 646 -26.24 27.62 -30.83
C LEU A 646 -27.62 28.23 -31.06
N ASP A 647 -28.32 27.80 -32.10
CA ASP A 647 -29.65 28.33 -32.41
C ASP A 647 -30.70 27.92 -31.35
N ASP A 648 -30.46 26.79 -30.66
CA ASP A 648 -31.29 26.27 -29.56
C ASP A 648 -30.98 26.91 -28.20
N TRP A 649 -29.97 27.79 -28.09
CA TRP A 649 -29.55 28.36 -26.80
C TRP A 649 -30.65 29.15 -26.06
N ASP A 650 -31.58 29.78 -26.78
CA ASP A 650 -32.70 30.54 -26.20
C ASP A 650 -33.93 29.64 -26.03
N ARG A 651 -34.13 28.70 -26.96
CA ARG A 651 -35.30 27.80 -26.96
C ARG A 651 -35.18 26.74 -25.87
N ARG A 652 -33.96 26.24 -25.66
CA ARG A 652 -33.66 25.10 -24.79
C ARG A 652 -32.27 25.26 -24.15
N PRO A 653 -32.02 26.35 -23.38
CA PRO A 653 -30.68 26.68 -22.86
C PRO A 653 -30.01 25.52 -22.14
N GLY A 654 -30.73 24.82 -21.27
CA GLY A 654 -30.18 23.67 -20.54
C GLY A 654 -29.81 22.46 -21.43
N GLN A 655 -30.55 22.23 -22.52
CA GLN A 655 -30.23 21.16 -23.47
C GLN A 655 -29.10 21.57 -24.41
N ALA A 656 -29.14 22.78 -24.96
CA ALA A 656 -28.08 23.32 -25.81
C ALA A 656 -26.73 23.36 -25.08
N TRP A 657 -26.73 23.79 -23.81
CA TRP A 657 -25.58 23.70 -22.90
C TRP A 657 -25.09 22.26 -22.73
N THR A 658 -26.00 21.33 -22.41
CA THR A 658 -25.65 19.92 -22.19
C THR A 658 -25.12 19.25 -23.45
N TRP A 659 -25.64 19.59 -24.62
CA TRP A 659 -25.21 19.02 -25.89
C TRP A 659 -23.89 19.61 -26.38
N THR A 660 -23.66 20.90 -26.13
CA THR A 660 -22.36 21.56 -26.38
C THR A 660 -21.27 20.98 -25.50
N LEU A 661 -21.62 20.66 -24.25
CA LEU A 661 -20.78 19.92 -23.30
C LEU A 661 -20.96 18.41 -23.41
N GLN A 662 -21.39 17.87 -24.57
CA GLN A 662 -21.37 16.43 -24.77
C GLN A 662 -19.98 15.93 -24.41
N ARG A 663 -19.93 14.98 -23.47
CA ARG A 663 -18.67 14.51 -22.91
C ARG A 663 -17.82 13.95 -24.04
N THR A 664 -16.78 14.69 -24.35
CA THR A 664 -15.70 14.32 -25.25
C THR A 664 -14.87 13.19 -24.62
N LEU A 665 -14.00 12.51 -25.36
CA LEU A 665 -13.12 11.46 -24.81
C LEU A 665 -12.22 12.03 -23.68
N SER A 666 -11.80 13.29 -23.80
CA SER A 666 -11.05 14.04 -22.80
C SER A 666 -11.86 14.29 -21.54
N ASP A 667 -13.16 14.53 -21.66
CA ASP A 667 -14.05 14.68 -20.49
C ASP A 667 -14.30 13.34 -19.81
N HIS A 668 -14.35 12.24 -20.57
CA HIS A 668 -14.39 10.89 -20.01
C HIS A 668 -13.08 10.54 -19.29
N ARG A 669 -11.91 10.85 -19.86
CA ARG A 669 -10.61 10.66 -19.21
C ARG A 669 -10.46 11.52 -17.96
N ARG A 670 -10.82 12.81 -17.99
CA ARG A 670 -10.82 13.68 -16.80
C ARG A 670 -11.84 13.27 -15.75
N TRP A 671 -12.96 12.67 -16.17
CA TRP A 671 -13.94 12.10 -15.25
C TRP A 671 -13.40 10.81 -14.61
N ILE A 672 -12.81 9.90 -15.39
CA ILE A 672 -12.14 8.69 -14.89
C ILE A 672 -11.00 9.06 -13.94
N ALA A 673 -10.12 10.00 -14.30
CA ALA A 673 -9.04 10.47 -13.43
C ALA A 673 -9.59 11.06 -12.13
N ARG A 674 -10.69 11.83 -12.17
CA ARG A 674 -11.36 12.32 -10.95
C ARG A 674 -11.95 11.18 -10.11
N LEU A 675 -12.51 10.15 -10.74
CA LEU A 675 -13.02 8.97 -10.03
C LEU A 675 -11.87 8.15 -9.42
N GLU A 676 -10.73 8.04 -10.10
CA GLU A 676 -9.50 7.40 -9.62
C GLU A 676 -8.91 8.20 -8.45
N ASP A 677 -8.81 9.53 -8.55
CA ASP A 677 -8.40 10.41 -7.46
C ASP A 677 -9.34 10.29 -6.24
N THR A 678 -10.65 10.19 -6.50
CA THR A 678 -11.68 9.99 -5.45
C THR A 678 -11.53 8.62 -4.80
N ARG A 679 -11.28 7.57 -5.60
CA ARG A 679 -11.01 6.21 -5.10
C ARG A 679 -9.75 6.20 -4.25
N ASP A 680 -8.67 6.80 -4.72
CA ASP A 680 -7.40 6.87 -4.01
C ASP A 680 -7.52 7.70 -2.72
N TRP A 681 -8.32 8.77 -2.73
CA TRP A 681 -8.69 9.49 -1.51
C TRP A 681 -9.50 8.61 -0.54
N LEU A 682 -10.51 7.88 -1.03
CA LEU A 682 -11.29 6.95 -0.21
C LEU A 682 -10.41 5.84 0.38
N ASP A 683 -9.46 5.30 -0.38
CA ASP A 683 -8.52 4.30 0.08
C ASP A 683 -7.56 4.86 1.16
N ARG A 684 -7.10 6.12 1.01
CA ARG A 684 -6.30 6.81 2.03
C ARG A 684 -7.08 7.05 3.32
N GLU A 685 -8.30 7.57 3.24
CA GLU A 685 -9.14 7.83 4.42
C GLU A 685 -9.55 6.51 5.09
N ARG A 686 -9.90 5.50 4.31
CA ARG A 686 -10.17 4.15 4.81
C ARG A 686 -8.95 3.57 5.52
N GLY A 687 -7.75 3.73 4.96
CA GLY A 687 -6.49 3.35 5.59
C GLY A 687 -6.29 4.07 6.93
N ARG A 688 -6.49 5.38 6.98
CA ARG A 688 -6.42 6.18 8.23
C ARG A 688 -7.40 5.69 9.29
N PHE A 689 -8.67 5.52 8.94
CA PHE A 689 -9.69 5.05 9.88
C PHE A 689 -9.44 3.61 10.35
N ARG A 690 -8.95 2.73 9.47
CA ARG A 690 -8.57 1.35 9.83
C ARG A 690 -7.41 1.33 10.80
N THR A 691 -6.36 2.11 10.56
CA THR A 691 -5.21 2.24 11.47
C THR A 691 -5.63 2.78 12.83
N LEU A 692 -6.40 3.88 12.87
CA LEU A 692 -6.90 4.45 14.13
C LEU A 692 -7.81 3.47 14.89
N SER A 693 -8.63 2.70 14.18
CA SER A 693 -9.49 1.68 14.79
C SER A 693 -8.66 0.53 15.39
N GLN A 694 -7.61 0.08 14.69
CA GLN A 694 -6.69 -0.94 15.18
C GLN A 694 -5.87 -0.46 16.38
N GLU A 695 -5.36 0.78 16.36
CA GLU A 695 -4.64 1.39 17.49
C GLU A 695 -5.51 1.49 18.73
N ARG A 696 -6.77 1.92 18.57
CA ARG A 696 -7.75 1.91 19.66
C ARG A 696 -8.06 0.49 20.13
N GLY A 697 -8.21 -0.47 19.21
CA GLY A 697 -8.40 -1.89 19.54
C GLY A 697 -7.26 -2.46 20.41
N ARG A 698 -6.00 -2.22 20.02
CA ARG A 698 -4.81 -2.61 20.80
C ARG A 698 -4.77 -1.92 22.16
N THR A 699 -5.18 -0.64 22.21
CA THR A 699 -5.24 0.12 23.48
C THR A 699 -6.28 -0.48 24.42
N ILE A 700 -7.47 -0.82 23.90
CA ILE A 700 -8.53 -1.51 24.63
C ILE A 700 -8.03 -2.86 25.16
N GLU A 701 -7.38 -3.68 24.33
CA GLU A 701 -6.81 -4.96 24.76
C GLU A 701 -5.78 -4.82 25.88
N ARG A 702 -4.85 -3.85 25.77
CA ARG A 702 -3.87 -3.57 26.83
C ARG A 702 -4.54 -3.14 28.12
N LEU A 703 -5.53 -2.24 28.05
CA LEU A 703 -6.30 -1.80 29.21
C LEU A 703 -7.09 -2.95 29.83
N GLN A 704 -7.65 -3.85 29.01
CA GLN A 704 -8.37 -5.02 29.48
C GLN A 704 -7.45 -6.00 30.21
N GLN A 705 -6.26 -6.27 29.67
CA GLN A 705 -5.23 -7.07 30.34
C GLN A 705 -4.79 -6.44 31.67
N TRP A 706 -4.67 -5.11 31.73
CA TRP A 706 -4.37 -4.39 32.96
C TRP A 706 -5.50 -4.49 33.97
N ILE A 707 -6.75 -4.32 33.54
CA ILE A 707 -7.94 -4.50 34.38
C ILE A 707 -7.99 -5.94 34.93
N ASP A 708 -7.63 -6.94 34.14
CA ASP A 708 -7.63 -8.35 34.56
C ASP A 708 -6.50 -8.64 35.55
N LYS A 709 -5.29 -8.08 35.33
CA LYS A 709 -4.19 -8.12 36.31
C LYS A 709 -4.56 -7.45 37.62
N LEU A 710 -5.18 -6.26 37.57
CA LEU A 710 -5.66 -5.56 38.76
C LEU A 710 -6.75 -6.37 39.47
N ARG A 711 -7.70 -6.96 38.75
CA ARG A 711 -8.71 -7.86 39.34
C ARG A 711 -8.09 -9.05 40.05
N ALA A 712 -7.10 -9.72 39.44
CA ALA A 712 -6.37 -10.80 40.08
C ALA A 712 -5.60 -10.34 41.33
N SER A 713 -4.95 -9.17 41.29
CA SER A 713 -4.32 -8.56 42.47
C SER A 713 -5.35 -8.25 43.57
N ARG A 714 -6.55 -7.81 43.21
CA ARG A 714 -7.66 -7.54 44.14
C ARG A 714 -8.13 -8.81 44.82
N GLU A 715 -8.36 -9.88 44.06
CA GLU A 715 -8.79 -11.18 44.57
C GLU A 715 -7.73 -11.76 45.52
N TRP A 716 -6.46 -11.63 45.16
CA TRP A 716 -5.34 -12.01 46.02
C TRP A 716 -5.32 -11.19 47.33
N LEU A 717 -5.43 -9.86 47.26
CA LEU A 717 -5.48 -8.98 48.44
C LEU A 717 -6.70 -9.28 49.33
N SER A 718 -7.86 -9.55 48.74
CA SER A 718 -9.06 -9.97 49.47
C SER A 718 -8.84 -11.30 50.19
N GLY A 719 -8.19 -12.27 49.52
CA GLY A 719 -7.80 -13.53 50.12
C GLY A 719 -6.84 -13.37 51.30
N GLN A 720 -5.82 -12.51 51.16
CA GLN A 720 -4.89 -12.18 52.25
C GLN A 720 -5.60 -11.51 53.42
N ARG A 721 -6.51 -10.57 53.14
CA ARG A 721 -7.36 -9.92 54.15
C ARG A 721 -8.22 -10.95 54.90
N ASP A 722 -8.88 -11.87 54.19
CA ASP A 722 -9.74 -12.87 54.80
C ASP A 722 -8.97 -13.89 55.64
N GLN A 723 -7.72 -14.22 55.25
CA GLN A 723 -6.80 -15.03 56.05
C GLN A 723 -6.36 -14.28 57.31
N LEU A 724 -6.00 -13.00 57.19
CA LEU A 724 -5.65 -12.14 58.33
C LEU A 724 -6.83 -11.96 59.29
N ARG A 725 -8.05 -11.76 58.78
CA ARG A 725 -9.27 -11.69 59.59
C ARG A 725 -9.45 -12.96 60.41
N ARG A 726 -9.42 -14.13 59.78
CA ARG A 726 -9.51 -15.43 60.48
C ARG A 726 -8.41 -15.63 61.50
N ALA A 727 -7.18 -15.20 61.19
CA ALA A 727 -6.07 -15.29 62.12
C ALA A 727 -6.20 -14.34 63.32
N VAL A 728 -6.84 -13.18 63.15
CA VAL A 728 -7.19 -12.26 64.24
C VAL A 728 -8.31 -12.87 65.09
N GLU A 729 -9.40 -13.32 64.47
CA GLU A 729 -10.53 -13.98 65.15
C GLU A 729 -10.06 -15.18 66.00
N GLN A 730 -9.23 -16.06 65.44
CA GLN A 730 -8.68 -17.20 66.18
C GLN A 730 -7.79 -16.77 67.37
N LYS A 731 -7.06 -15.67 67.23
CA LYS A 731 -6.21 -15.14 68.32
C LYS A 731 -7.06 -14.47 69.40
N ASP A 732 -8.15 -13.83 69.02
CA ASP A 732 -9.10 -13.18 69.92
C ASP A 732 -9.95 -14.22 70.69
N GLU A 733 -10.37 -15.30 70.03
CA GLU A 733 -10.96 -16.47 70.68
C GLU A 733 -10.01 -17.09 71.70
N ARG A 734 -8.72 -17.25 71.33
CA ARG A 734 -7.69 -17.74 72.26
C ARG A 734 -7.48 -16.78 73.41
N LEU A 735 -7.46 -15.46 73.17
CA LEU A 735 -7.34 -14.45 74.22
C LEU A 735 -8.54 -14.53 75.19
N THR A 736 -9.75 -14.73 74.66
CA THR A 736 -10.99 -14.89 75.42
C THR A 736 -10.97 -16.16 76.27
N ALA A 737 -10.63 -17.31 75.68
CA ALA A 737 -10.50 -18.58 76.40
C ALA A 737 -9.41 -18.51 77.48
N PHE A 738 -8.28 -17.89 77.14
CA PHE A 738 -7.17 -17.66 78.05
C PHE A 738 -7.56 -16.75 79.21
N HIS A 739 -8.34 -15.70 78.95
CA HIS A 739 -8.91 -14.84 79.98
C HIS A 739 -9.81 -15.65 80.92
N GLY A 740 -10.68 -16.53 80.39
CA GLY A 740 -11.50 -17.44 81.18
C GLY A 740 -10.67 -18.37 82.09
N GLN A 741 -9.51 -18.87 81.63
CA GLN A 741 -8.60 -19.68 82.45
C GLN A 741 -8.00 -18.88 83.61
N VAL A 742 -7.58 -17.62 83.35
CA VAL A 742 -7.07 -16.73 84.40
C VAL A 742 -8.13 -16.44 85.45
N GLU A 743 -9.37 -16.16 85.05
CA GLU A 743 -10.48 -15.91 85.98
C GLU A 743 -10.87 -17.16 86.78
N ALA A 744 -10.88 -18.34 86.16
CA ALA A 744 -11.11 -19.60 86.87
C ALA A 744 -10.03 -19.91 87.93
N LEU A 745 -8.75 -19.62 87.63
CA LEU A 745 -7.66 -19.78 88.58
C LEU A 745 -7.75 -18.76 89.73
N ARG A 746 -8.14 -17.51 89.44
CA ARG A 746 -8.40 -16.49 90.46
C ARG A 746 -9.53 -16.90 91.41
N ALA A 747 -10.61 -17.45 90.88
CA ALA A 747 -11.72 -17.98 91.68
C ALA A 747 -11.25 -19.12 92.62
N ARG A 748 -10.47 -20.09 92.10
CA ARG A 748 -9.90 -21.18 92.91
C ARG A 748 -8.95 -20.69 93.99
N LEU A 749 -8.13 -19.68 93.71
CA LEU A 749 -7.24 -19.06 94.69
C LEU A 749 -8.03 -18.39 95.82
N ALA A 750 -9.14 -17.72 95.49
CA ALA A 750 -10.03 -17.10 96.47
C ALA A 750 -10.72 -18.17 97.36
N GLU A 751 -11.20 -19.27 96.79
CA GLU A 751 -11.78 -20.40 97.53
C GLU A 751 -10.78 -21.06 98.49
N SER A 752 -9.56 -21.34 98.02
CA SER A 752 -8.52 -21.94 98.86
C SER A 752 -8.11 -21.03 100.02
N SER A 753 -8.06 -19.72 99.78
CA SER A 753 -7.77 -18.72 100.83
C SER A 753 -8.90 -18.66 101.88
N ALA A 754 -10.16 -18.78 101.45
CA ALA A 754 -11.33 -18.80 102.35
C ALA A 754 -11.49 -20.13 103.12
N ALA A 755 -10.92 -21.25 102.64
CA ALA A 755 -10.90 -22.52 103.35
C ALA A 755 -9.85 -22.55 104.48
N ALA A 756 -8.68 -21.95 104.26
CA ALA A 756 -7.63 -21.82 105.27
C ALA A 756 -8.10 -21.02 106.49
N ALA A 757 -8.80 -19.89 106.27
CA ALA A 757 -9.33 -19.05 107.35
C ALA A 757 -10.38 -19.76 108.24
N ARG A 758 -11.12 -20.74 107.69
CA ARG A 758 -12.13 -21.51 108.45
C ARG A 758 -11.51 -22.59 109.36
N PHE A 759 -10.29 -23.04 109.06
CA PHE A 759 -9.61 -24.07 109.85
C PHE A 759 -8.97 -23.49 111.11
N GLU A 760 -8.37 -22.30 111.03
CA GLU A 760 -7.80 -21.60 112.20
C GLU A 760 -8.87 -21.26 113.25
N ALA A 761 -10.07 -20.84 112.83
CA ALA A 761 -11.16 -20.50 113.74
C ALA A 761 -11.71 -21.69 114.55
N ARG A 762 -11.50 -22.94 114.11
CA ARG A 762 -11.98 -24.17 114.79
C ARG A 762 -10.97 -24.73 115.81
N SER A 763 -9.71 -24.30 115.74
CA SER A 763 -8.61 -24.72 116.63
C SER A 763 -8.62 -24.03 118.00
N ALA A 764 -9.43 -22.97 118.19
CA ALA A 764 -9.39 -22.14 119.39
C ALA A 764 -10.29 -22.63 120.56
N ALA A 765 -11.11 -23.69 120.39
CA ALA A 765 -12.18 -24.05 121.35
C ALA A 765 -11.99 -25.37 122.15
N TRP A 766 -10.84 -26.06 122.08
CA TRP A 766 -10.61 -27.40 122.69
C TRP A 766 -9.56 -27.45 123.82
N ARG A 767 -9.20 -26.34 124.46
CA ARG A 767 -8.16 -26.31 125.53
C ARG A 767 -8.67 -26.42 126.99
N ASP A 768 -9.96 -26.67 127.23
CA ASP A 768 -10.56 -26.36 128.54
C ASP A 768 -11.16 -27.51 129.36
N ARG A 769 -10.90 -28.79 129.09
CA ARG A 769 -11.46 -29.85 129.96
C ARG A 769 -10.74 -31.20 129.91
N GLU A 770 -9.60 -31.26 130.57
CA GLU A 770 -8.87 -32.51 130.90
C GLU A 770 -8.71 -32.63 132.44
N ALA A 771 -9.78 -32.38 133.19
CA ALA A 771 -9.86 -32.69 134.62
C ALA A 771 -10.91 -33.77 134.84
N ALA A 772 -10.46 -34.90 135.38
CA ALA A 772 -11.22 -36.07 135.79
C ALA A 772 -11.75 -36.96 134.65
N LEU A 773 -11.01 -38.05 134.40
CA LEU A 773 -11.42 -39.46 134.58
C LEU A 773 -10.44 -40.28 133.69
N ASN A 774 -9.57 -41.16 134.18
CA ASN A 774 -9.53 -41.81 135.47
C ASN A 774 -8.25 -42.66 135.60
N GLN A 775 -8.00 -43.20 136.80
CA GLN A 775 -7.28 -44.45 137.13
C GLN A 775 -7.83 -45.71 136.38
N ALA A 776 -8.53 -45.52 135.27
CA ALA A 776 -9.18 -46.47 134.38
C ALA A 776 -8.96 -46.07 132.90
N ARG A 777 -7.93 -45.30 132.52
CA ARG A 777 -6.49 -45.62 132.36
C ARG A 777 -6.10 -46.84 131.52
N GLU A 778 -6.96 -47.86 131.34
CA GLU A 778 -6.74 -48.90 130.31
C GLU A 778 -7.58 -48.65 129.04
N TRP A 779 -8.61 -47.79 129.10
CA TRP A 779 -9.34 -47.35 127.90
C TRP A 779 -8.71 -46.11 127.23
N LEU A 780 -8.06 -45.21 127.98
CA LEU A 780 -7.61 -43.90 127.47
C LEU A 780 -6.16 -43.85 126.95
N SER A 781 -5.27 -44.77 127.34
CA SER A 781 -3.87 -44.81 126.84
C SER A 781 -3.79 -45.05 125.34
N ALA A 782 -4.77 -45.75 124.75
CA ALA A 782 -4.89 -45.94 123.30
C ALA A 782 -5.33 -44.66 122.55
N GLN A 783 -6.01 -43.71 123.21
CA GLN A 783 -6.54 -42.49 122.56
C GLN A 783 -5.52 -41.34 122.50
N LEU A 784 -4.57 -41.25 123.44
CA LEU A 784 -3.57 -40.16 123.48
C LEU A 784 -2.51 -40.26 122.37
N LYS A 785 -2.15 -41.47 121.94
CA LYS A 785 -1.20 -41.65 120.83
C LYS A 785 -1.83 -41.32 119.47
N ALA A 786 -3.13 -41.57 119.31
CA ALA A 786 -3.89 -41.22 118.11
C ALA A 786 -4.05 -39.70 117.92
N GLN A 787 -4.20 -38.92 119.01
CA GLN A 787 -4.26 -37.45 118.91
C GLN A 787 -2.91 -36.80 118.56
N ALA A 788 -1.79 -37.35 119.03
CA ALA A 788 -0.46 -36.87 118.65
C ALA A 788 -0.16 -37.15 117.15
N GLU A 789 -0.56 -38.32 116.65
CA GLU A 789 -0.47 -38.67 115.23
C GLU A 789 -1.42 -37.83 114.34
N ALA A 790 -2.59 -37.43 114.87
CA ALA A 790 -3.52 -36.54 114.17
C ALA A 790 -3.00 -35.10 114.03
N ARG A 791 -2.34 -34.57 115.06
CA ARG A 791 -1.71 -33.22 115.02
C ARG A 791 -0.56 -33.17 114.01
N ALA A 792 0.32 -34.17 114.01
CA ALA A 792 1.42 -34.27 113.06
C ALA A 792 0.95 -34.37 111.60
N ARG A 793 -0.16 -35.08 111.34
CA ARG A 793 -0.78 -35.14 109.99
C ARG A 793 -1.38 -33.80 109.56
N LEU A 794 -1.97 -33.02 110.47
CA LEU A 794 -2.55 -31.71 110.17
C LEU A 794 -1.49 -30.63 109.90
N GLU A 795 -0.39 -30.63 110.66
CA GLU A 795 0.73 -29.71 110.45
C GLU A 795 1.39 -29.94 109.06
N ALA A 796 1.58 -31.22 108.69
CA ALA A 796 2.06 -31.60 107.36
C ALA A 796 1.08 -31.22 106.23
N ALA A 797 -0.23 -31.35 106.46
CA ALA A 797 -1.24 -30.94 105.49
C ALA A 797 -1.28 -29.41 105.27
N ASN A 798 -1.07 -28.61 106.33
CA ASN A 798 -1.06 -27.15 106.24
C ASN A 798 0.19 -26.62 105.47
N GLN A 799 1.35 -27.25 105.68
CA GLN A 799 2.56 -26.94 104.91
C GLN A 799 2.38 -27.26 103.42
N HIS A 800 1.77 -28.40 103.09
CA HIS A 800 1.46 -28.77 101.71
C HIS A 800 0.47 -27.79 101.03
N LEU A 801 -0.54 -27.31 101.77
CA LEU A 801 -1.52 -26.36 101.26
C LEU A 801 -0.88 -24.99 100.94
N THR A 802 0.00 -24.50 101.82
CA THR A 802 0.72 -23.23 101.63
C THR A 802 1.59 -23.27 100.39
N GLN A 803 2.35 -24.36 100.19
CA GLN A 803 3.16 -24.55 98.99
C GLN A 803 2.31 -24.61 97.70
N THR A 804 1.12 -25.22 97.77
CA THR A 804 0.20 -25.31 96.63
C THR A 804 -0.32 -23.92 96.23
N VAL A 805 -0.62 -23.05 97.21
CA VAL A 805 -1.08 -21.67 96.96
C VAL A 805 0.00 -20.82 96.28
N GLU A 806 1.26 -20.95 96.71
CA GLU A 806 2.37 -20.17 96.12
C GLU A 806 2.67 -20.61 94.68
N ASN A 807 2.65 -21.93 94.40
CA ASN A 807 2.78 -22.47 93.05
C ASN A 807 1.65 -21.95 92.11
N LEU A 808 0.42 -21.81 92.63
CA LEU A 808 -0.71 -21.27 91.86
C LEU A 808 -0.53 -19.78 91.54
N ARG A 809 0.04 -18.98 92.46
CA ARG A 809 0.32 -17.55 92.23
C ARG A 809 1.33 -17.34 91.10
N GLU A 810 2.41 -18.11 91.09
CA GLU A 810 3.43 -18.03 90.03
C GLU A 810 2.83 -18.41 88.66
N HIS A 811 1.95 -19.41 88.64
CA HIS A 811 1.23 -19.79 87.42
C HIS A 811 0.33 -18.66 86.89
N VAL A 812 -0.40 -17.96 87.77
CA VAL A 812 -1.25 -16.82 87.37
C VAL A 812 -0.42 -15.65 86.81
N ALA A 813 0.76 -15.38 87.38
CA ALA A 813 1.66 -14.34 86.88
C ALA A 813 2.18 -14.62 85.46
N ARG A 814 2.68 -15.85 85.22
CA ARG A 814 3.11 -16.29 83.87
C ARG A 814 1.97 -16.24 82.85
N LEU A 815 0.75 -16.53 83.27
CA LEU A 815 -0.41 -16.38 82.41
C LEU A 815 -0.67 -14.90 82.06
N GLY A 816 -0.51 -13.97 83.01
CA GLY A 816 -0.65 -12.53 82.77
C GLY A 816 0.26 -12.01 81.63
N GLU A 817 1.52 -12.44 81.59
CA GLU A 817 2.48 -12.07 80.55
C GLU A 817 2.08 -12.63 79.17
N ALA A 818 1.64 -13.89 79.11
CA ALA A 818 1.17 -14.51 77.88
C ALA A 818 -0.08 -13.82 77.29
N ARG A 819 -0.98 -13.28 78.13
CA ARG A 819 -2.13 -12.46 77.68
C ARG A 819 -1.66 -11.18 77.00
N ALA A 820 -0.76 -10.43 77.64
CA ALA A 820 -0.26 -9.16 77.11
C ALA A 820 0.41 -9.36 75.74
N TRP A 821 1.21 -10.42 75.60
CA TRP A 821 1.83 -10.79 74.33
C TRP A 821 0.79 -11.12 73.24
N LEU A 822 -0.25 -11.91 73.56
CA LEU A 822 -1.32 -12.24 72.61
C LEU A 822 -2.09 -11.00 72.15
N GLN A 823 -2.35 -10.05 73.06
CA GLN A 823 -3.07 -8.82 72.76
C GLN A 823 -2.28 -7.90 71.81
N GLN A 824 -0.96 -7.75 72.04
CA GLN A 824 -0.08 -7.00 71.12
C GLN A 824 -0.06 -7.61 69.71
N GLN A 825 -0.08 -8.94 69.60
CA GLN A 825 -0.12 -9.63 68.30
C GLN A 825 -1.44 -9.40 67.55
N VAL A 826 -2.56 -9.27 68.26
CA VAL A 826 -3.86 -8.93 67.67
C VAL A 826 -3.82 -7.51 67.08
N GLU A 827 -3.37 -6.52 67.85
CA GLU A 827 -3.30 -5.11 67.41
C GLU A 827 -2.42 -4.93 66.16
N CYS A 828 -1.24 -5.56 66.11
CA CYS A 828 -0.36 -5.49 64.93
C CYS A 828 -1.04 -6.04 63.67
N LYS A 829 -1.83 -7.11 63.78
CA LYS A 829 -2.54 -7.71 62.65
C LYS A 829 -3.75 -6.89 62.21
N GLU A 830 -4.42 -6.20 63.12
CA GLU A 830 -5.51 -5.28 62.78
C GLU A 830 -5.04 -4.07 61.97
N HIS A 831 -3.88 -3.50 62.31
CA HIS A 831 -3.26 -2.43 61.51
C HIS A 831 -2.90 -2.89 60.09
N ALA A 832 -2.37 -4.12 59.95
CA ALA A 832 -2.10 -4.71 58.64
C ALA A 832 -3.40 -4.92 57.83
N ARG A 833 -4.48 -5.37 58.48
CA ARG A 833 -5.82 -5.49 57.86
C ARG A 833 -6.33 -4.15 57.34
N ALA A 834 -6.24 -3.08 58.14
CA ALA A 834 -6.70 -1.74 57.74
C ALA A 834 -5.95 -1.20 56.51
N ARG A 835 -4.63 -1.43 56.43
CA ARG A 835 -3.81 -1.06 55.26
C ARG A 835 -4.22 -1.82 54.00
N LEU A 836 -4.51 -3.12 54.11
CA LEU A 836 -5.00 -3.93 53.00
C LEU A 836 -6.39 -3.47 52.53
N GLU A 837 -7.27 -3.07 53.44
CA GLU A 837 -8.59 -2.55 53.10
C GLU A 837 -8.53 -1.25 52.30
N ALA A 838 -7.69 -0.29 52.73
CA ALA A 838 -7.49 0.97 52.01
C ALA A 838 -6.91 0.74 50.60
N ALA A 839 -5.94 -0.17 50.46
CA ALA A 839 -5.39 -0.56 49.16
C ALA A 839 -6.45 -1.19 48.25
N ASN A 840 -7.31 -2.05 48.80
CA ASN A 840 -8.39 -2.71 48.07
C ASN A 840 -9.45 -1.70 47.56
N GLN A 841 -9.78 -0.69 48.35
CA GLN A 841 -10.69 0.39 47.96
C GLN A 841 -10.11 1.25 46.83
N HIS A 842 -8.84 1.66 46.93
CA HIS A 842 -8.17 2.42 45.87
C HIS A 842 -8.10 1.66 44.55
N LEU A 843 -7.80 0.36 44.61
CA LEU A 843 -7.74 -0.50 43.44
C LEU A 843 -9.12 -0.68 42.79
N THR A 844 -10.19 -0.74 43.59
CA THR A 844 -11.57 -0.80 43.11
C THR A 844 -11.95 0.45 42.33
N GLN A 845 -11.64 1.64 42.84
CA GLN A 845 -11.87 2.89 42.12
C GLN A 845 -11.07 2.97 40.81
N THR A 846 -9.83 2.50 40.83
CA THR A 846 -8.95 2.49 39.65
C THR A 846 -9.52 1.59 38.55
N VAL A 847 -10.00 0.40 38.90
CA VAL A 847 -10.63 -0.54 37.95
C VAL A 847 -11.89 0.07 37.34
N GLU A 848 -12.71 0.78 38.12
CA GLU A 848 -13.94 1.41 37.63
C GLU A 848 -13.65 2.56 36.65
N ASN A 849 -12.69 3.43 36.97
CA ASN A 849 -12.24 4.50 36.07
C ASN A 849 -11.70 3.95 34.73
N LEU A 850 -10.93 2.86 34.78
CA LEU A 850 -10.40 2.21 33.58
C LEU A 850 -11.51 1.57 32.73
N ARG A 851 -12.55 1.01 33.36
CA ARG A 851 -13.73 0.47 32.65
C ARG A 851 -14.49 1.56 31.90
N GLU A 852 -14.72 2.71 32.52
CA GLU A 852 -15.33 3.85 31.83
C GLU A 852 -14.49 4.32 30.64
N HIS A 853 -13.17 4.36 30.79
CA HIS A 853 -12.27 4.74 29.70
C HIS A 853 -12.31 3.73 28.54
N VAL A 854 -12.32 2.43 28.85
CA VAL A 854 -12.50 1.36 27.85
C VAL A 854 -13.86 1.47 27.15
N ALA A 855 -14.93 1.82 27.86
CA ALA A 855 -16.25 2.04 27.26
C ALA A 855 -16.23 3.19 26.23
N ARG A 856 -15.64 4.34 26.56
CA ARG A 856 -15.50 5.47 25.63
C ARG A 856 -14.63 5.12 24.42
N LEU A 857 -13.55 4.38 24.62
CA LEU A 857 -12.71 3.89 23.52
C LEU A 857 -13.46 2.91 22.61
N ASN A 858 -14.31 2.04 23.18
CA ASN A 858 -15.15 1.12 22.41
C ASN A 858 -16.19 1.86 21.56
N GLU A 859 -16.85 2.88 22.10
CA GLU A 859 -17.77 3.74 21.33
C GLU A 859 -17.05 4.41 20.15
N ALA A 860 -15.86 4.95 20.41
CA ALA A 860 -15.08 5.64 19.41
C ALA A 860 -14.50 4.67 18.35
N ARG A 861 -14.20 3.42 18.72
CA ARG A 861 -13.83 2.32 17.80
C ARG A 861 -15.02 1.90 16.93
N ASN A 862 -16.19 1.69 17.53
CA ASN A 862 -17.41 1.32 16.80
C ASN A 862 -17.81 2.40 15.79
N TRP A 863 -17.64 3.68 16.14
CA TRP A 863 -17.84 4.79 15.21
C TRP A 863 -16.86 4.74 14.03
N LEU A 864 -15.56 4.51 14.28
CA LEU A 864 -14.54 4.36 13.22
C LEU A 864 -14.84 3.17 12.30
N GLN A 865 -15.24 2.03 12.87
CA GLN A 865 -15.60 0.84 12.11
C GLN A 865 -16.81 1.10 11.20
N LYS A 866 -17.81 1.84 11.70
CA LYS A 866 -18.95 2.28 10.90
C LYS A 866 -18.54 3.25 9.76
N GLN A 867 -17.54 4.10 9.98
CA GLN A 867 -16.99 4.95 8.91
C GLN A 867 -16.29 4.12 7.83
N VAL A 868 -15.49 3.12 8.22
CA VAL A 868 -14.85 2.17 7.29
C VAL A 868 -15.89 1.46 6.43
N GLU A 869 -16.95 0.93 7.05
CA GLU A 869 -18.04 0.22 6.35
C GLU A 869 -18.78 1.13 5.37
N GLN A 870 -19.05 2.39 5.75
CA GLN A 870 -19.63 3.39 4.85
C GLN A 870 -18.72 3.71 3.65
N HIS A 871 -17.40 3.77 3.88
CA HIS A 871 -16.42 4.01 2.82
C HIS A 871 -16.26 2.78 1.91
N ASP A 872 -16.35 1.56 2.44
CA ASP A 872 -16.33 0.32 1.65
C ASP A 872 -17.57 0.21 0.75
N ILE A 873 -18.76 0.57 1.24
CA ILE A 873 -19.99 0.65 0.43
C ILE A 873 -19.83 1.71 -0.68
N ALA A 874 -19.32 2.90 -0.33
CA ALA A 874 -19.09 3.96 -1.31
C ALA A 874 -18.07 3.52 -2.38
N ARG A 875 -16.99 2.84 -1.97
CA ARG A 875 -15.97 2.29 -2.86
C ARG A 875 -16.54 1.20 -3.77
N GLY A 876 -17.34 0.28 -3.24
CA GLY A 876 -18.00 -0.77 -4.03
C GLY A 876 -18.92 -0.19 -5.11
N ASN A 877 -19.70 0.83 -4.76
CA ASN A 877 -20.54 1.55 -5.72
C ASN A 877 -19.71 2.29 -6.78
N LEU A 878 -18.61 2.91 -6.38
CA LEU A 878 -17.69 3.62 -7.28
C LEU A 878 -16.97 2.65 -8.23
N GLN A 879 -16.54 1.49 -7.73
CA GLN A 879 -15.88 0.44 -8.51
C GLN A 879 -16.84 -0.14 -9.55
N ALA A 880 -18.09 -0.44 -9.17
CA ALA A 880 -19.11 -0.88 -10.11
C ALA A 880 -19.37 0.15 -11.22
N GLN A 881 -19.35 1.45 -10.88
CA GLN A 881 -19.47 2.53 -11.87
C GLN A 881 -18.27 2.62 -12.81
N LEU A 882 -17.05 2.45 -12.28
CA LEU A 882 -15.81 2.41 -13.08
C LEU A 882 -15.81 1.22 -14.02
N ASP A 883 -16.21 0.04 -13.56
CA ASP A 883 -16.28 -1.17 -14.37
C ASP A 883 -17.33 -1.04 -15.48
N GLN A 884 -18.50 -0.49 -15.16
CA GLN A 884 -19.54 -0.19 -16.15
C GLN A 884 -19.06 0.82 -17.20
N ALA A 885 -18.35 1.87 -16.77
CA ALA A 885 -17.79 2.88 -17.68
C ALA A 885 -16.70 2.27 -18.58
N ARG A 886 -15.78 1.48 -18.02
CA ARG A 886 -14.72 0.78 -18.75
C ARG A 886 -15.28 -0.22 -19.76
N GLN A 887 -16.28 -1.01 -19.37
CA GLN A 887 -16.97 -1.92 -20.30
C GLN A 887 -17.70 -1.15 -21.41
N THR A 888 -18.28 0.00 -21.09
CA THR A 888 -18.93 0.85 -22.09
C THR A 888 -17.93 1.42 -23.09
N ILE A 889 -16.77 1.87 -22.62
CA ILE A 889 -15.66 2.34 -23.48
C ILE A 889 -15.14 1.18 -24.34
N ALA A 890 -14.87 0.01 -23.74
CA ALA A 890 -14.40 -1.16 -24.47
C ALA A 890 -15.38 -1.60 -25.58
N ARG A 891 -16.69 -1.58 -25.30
CA ARG A 891 -17.73 -1.85 -26.31
C ARG A 891 -17.74 -0.79 -27.42
N GLN A 892 -17.48 0.48 -27.08
CA GLN A 892 -17.42 1.56 -28.06
C GLN A 892 -16.16 1.47 -28.92
N ASP A 893 -15.02 1.15 -28.35
CA ASP A 893 -13.77 0.92 -29.08
C ASP A 893 -13.91 -0.28 -30.01
N GLN A 894 -14.52 -1.37 -29.53
CA GLN A 894 -14.79 -2.55 -30.37
C GLN A 894 -15.77 -2.22 -31.52
N ALA A 895 -16.79 -1.39 -31.27
CA ALA A 895 -17.70 -0.93 -32.30
C ALA A 895 -17.02 0.03 -33.31
N ALA A 896 -16.14 0.91 -32.84
CA ALA A 896 -15.36 1.81 -33.68
C ALA A 896 -14.34 1.04 -34.54
N GLN A 897 -13.71 0.00 -33.98
CA GLN A 897 -12.84 -0.91 -34.73
C GLN A 897 -13.60 -1.66 -35.82
N ARG A 898 -14.80 -2.17 -35.53
CA ARG A 898 -15.67 -2.79 -36.55
C ARG A 898 -16.05 -1.81 -37.65
N ALA A 899 -16.46 -0.59 -37.29
CA ALA A 899 -16.79 0.45 -38.25
C ALA A 899 -15.57 0.85 -39.10
N ARG A 900 -14.37 0.92 -38.52
CA ARG A 900 -13.12 1.18 -39.26
C ARG A 900 -12.79 0.06 -40.25
N ALA A 901 -12.88 -1.21 -39.81
CA ALA A 901 -12.66 -2.36 -40.68
C ALA A 901 -13.68 -2.40 -41.84
N GLU A 902 -14.92 -1.99 -41.58
CA GLU A 902 -15.97 -1.88 -42.60
C GLU A 902 -15.69 -0.73 -43.59
N ILE A 903 -15.27 0.44 -43.11
CA ILE A 903 -14.83 1.57 -43.95
C ILE A 903 -13.62 1.19 -44.80
N GLU A 904 -12.63 0.49 -44.24
CA GLU A 904 -11.43 0.06 -44.95
C GLU A 904 -11.76 -0.97 -46.04
N SER A 905 -12.63 -1.94 -45.73
CA SER A 905 -13.20 -2.89 -46.70
C SER A 905 -13.94 -2.17 -47.83
N LEU A 906 -14.78 -1.19 -47.49
CA LEU A 906 -15.48 -0.37 -48.49
C LEU A 906 -14.50 0.46 -49.33
N THR A 907 -13.45 1.01 -48.73
CA THR A 907 -12.42 1.79 -49.42
C THR A 907 -11.64 0.91 -50.39
N GLN A 908 -11.23 -0.29 -49.99
CA GLN A 908 -10.61 -1.27 -50.87
C GLN A 908 -11.53 -1.66 -52.03
N ARG A 909 -12.82 -1.88 -51.78
CA ARG A 909 -13.80 -2.15 -52.84
C ARG A 909 -13.94 -0.97 -53.79
N VAL A 910 -13.98 0.26 -53.29
CA VAL A 910 -14.01 1.49 -54.12
C VAL A 910 -12.75 1.63 -54.97
N SER A 911 -11.56 1.37 -54.42
CA SER A 911 -10.30 1.41 -55.17
C SER A 911 -10.21 0.30 -56.22
N GLN A 912 -10.66 -0.91 -55.90
CA GLN A 912 -10.79 -2.00 -56.89
C GLN A 912 -11.80 -1.65 -57.98
N MET A 913 -12.89 -0.98 -57.63
CA MET A 913 -13.90 -0.51 -58.58
C MET A 913 -13.37 0.61 -59.49
N GLN A 914 -12.60 1.57 -58.97
CA GLN A 914 -11.93 2.60 -59.77
C GLN A 914 -10.94 1.98 -60.78
N LEU A 915 -10.17 0.98 -60.35
CA LEU A 915 -9.31 0.19 -61.23
C LEU A 915 -10.06 -0.56 -62.34
N LEU A 916 -11.32 -0.95 -62.10
CA LEU A 916 -12.18 -1.61 -63.08
C LEU A 916 -12.91 -0.60 -64.01
N LEU A 917 -13.25 0.59 -63.51
CA LEU A 917 -13.80 1.71 -64.27
C LEU A 917 -12.80 2.27 -65.27
N ASP A 918 -11.54 2.44 -64.84
CA ASP A 918 -10.44 2.88 -65.72
C ASP A 918 -10.19 1.87 -66.86
N ARG A 919 -10.62 0.62 -66.69
CA ARG A 919 -10.50 -0.46 -67.69
C ARG A 919 -11.73 -0.63 -68.60
N ARG A 920 -12.89 -0.04 -68.30
CA ARG A 920 -14.12 -0.25 -69.07
C ARG A 920 -14.87 1.05 -69.32
N ASN A 921 -14.67 1.59 -70.52
CA ASN A 921 -15.55 2.61 -71.09
C ASN A 921 -16.59 1.91 -71.99
N ARG A 922 -17.87 2.29 -71.84
CA ARG A 922 -19.10 1.83 -72.54
C ARG A 922 -19.92 0.73 -71.82
N ASP A 923 -20.94 1.14 -71.06
CA ASP A 923 -22.36 0.79 -71.28
C ASP A 923 -23.26 1.18 -70.10
N GLY A 924 -24.31 1.98 -70.40
CA GLY A 924 -25.19 2.65 -69.43
C GLY A 924 -26.17 1.76 -68.64
N GLN A 925 -26.15 0.44 -68.82
CA GLN A 925 -26.96 -0.49 -68.02
C GLN A 925 -26.37 -0.76 -66.63
N ALA A 926 -25.04 -0.72 -66.48
CA ALA A 926 -24.36 -0.88 -65.20
C ALA A 926 -24.65 0.28 -64.23
N LEU A 927 -24.80 1.50 -64.75
CA LEU A 927 -25.13 2.71 -63.99
C LEU A 927 -26.50 2.64 -63.27
N ARG A 928 -27.45 1.84 -63.78
CA ARG A 928 -28.78 1.67 -63.15
C ARG A 928 -28.79 0.65 -62.00
N LEU A 929 -28.05 -0.45 -62.16
CA LEU A 929 -27.79 -1.38 -61.05
C LEU A 929 -26.96 -0.71 -59.94
N TRP A 930 -26.03 0.18 -60.32
CA TRP A 930 -25.25 1.02 -59.42
C TRP A 930 -26.08 2.00 -58.58
N ALA A 931 -27.08 2.67 -59.17
CA ALA A 931 -27.96 3.56 -58.42
C ALA A 931 -28.75 2.81 -57.33
N TYR A 932 -29.03 1.52 -57.56
CA TYR A 932 -29.72 0.65 -56.61
C TYR A 932 -28.82 0.23 -55.43
N GLU A 933 -27.56 -0.14 -55.67
CA GLU A 933 -26.61 -0.48 -54.60
C GLU A 933 -26.24 0.74 -53.72
N LEU A 934 -26.14 1.93 -54.31
CA LEU A 934 -25.91 3.18 -53.58
C LEU A 934 -27.11 3.59 -52.71
N LEU A 935 -28.33 3.30 -53.17
CA LEU A 935 -29.55 3.47 -52.36
C LEU A 935 -29.56 2.50 -51.17
N LEU A 936 -29.16 1.25 -51.38
CA LEU A 936 -29.08 0.24 -50.32
C LEU A 936 -28.02 0.60 -49.27
N ALA A 937 -26.85 1.10 -49.70
CA ALA A 937 -25.80 1.58 -48.80
C ALA A 937 -26.26 2.82 -48.02
N LYS A 938 -27.02 3.73 -48.63
CA LYS A 938 -27.63 4.90 -47.98
C LYS A 938 -28.66 4.50 -46.92
N GLU A 939 -29.48 3.47 -47.18
CA GLU A 939 -30.43 2.92 -46.21
C GLU A 939 -29.73 2.23 -45.03
N GLN A 940 -28.65 1.48 -45.29
CA GLN A 940 -27.82 0.87 -44.23
C GLN A 940 -27.13 1.92 -43.36
N LEU A 941 -26.62 3.00 -43.96
CA LEU A 941 -26.08 4.17 -43.24
C LEU A 941 -27.15 4.91 -42.42
N ALA A 942 -28.38 5.04 -42.94
CA ALA A 942 -29.49 5.64 -42.22
C ALA A 942 -29.90 4.78 -41.00
N ALA A 943 -29.96 3.46 -41.15
CA ALA A 943 -30.22 2.52 -40.06
C ALA A 943 -29.11 2.54 -38.99
N ALA A 944 -27.84 2.66 -39.40
CA ALA A 944 -26.72 2.84 -38.49
C ALA A 944 -26.79 4.17 -37.73
N ALA A 945 -27.19 5.25 -38.39
CA ALA A 945 -27.40 6.57 -37.77
C ALA A 945 -28.57 6.58 -36.77
N GLU A 946 -29.65 5.87 -37.07
CA GLU A 946 -30.81 5.73 -36.19
C GLU A 946 -30.48 4.86 -34.97
N SER A 947 -29.71 3.79 -35.15
CA SER A 947 -29.14 3.00 -34.06
C SER A 947 -28.18 3.81 -33.19
N ALA A 948 -27.40 4.72 -33.76
CA ALA A 948 -26.54 5.65 -33.01
C ALA A 948 -27.36 6.68 -32.20
N ARG A 949 -28.48 7.17 -32.75
CA ARG A 949 -29.42 8.05 -32.04
C ARG A 949 -30.12 7.35 -30.87
N ALA A 950 -30.56 6.10 -31.06
CA ALA A 950 -31.14 5.29 -29.98
C ALA A 950 -30.12 5.05 -28.84
N ARG A 951 -28.86 4.75 -29.19
CA ARG A 951 -27.75 4.62 -28.23
C ARG A 951 -27.42 5.95 -27.52
N ALA A 952 -27.59 7.09 -28.18
CA ALA A 952 -27.44 8.41 -27.55
C ALA A 952 -28.55 8.71 -26.52
N ALA A 953 -29.78 8.25 -26.77
CA ALA A 953 -30.90 8.36 -25.83
C ALA A 953 -30.68 7.48 -24.58
N GLU A 954 -30.18 6.26 -24.75
CA GLU A 954 -29.82 5.35 -23.66
C GLU A 954 -28.69 5.92 -22.78
N ARG A 955 -27.66 6.51 -23.41
CA ARG A 955 -26.61 7.29 -22.70
C ARG A 955 -27.21 8.45 -21.90
N GLY A 956 -28.20 9.15 -22.44
CA GLY A 956 -28.91 10.23 -21.73
C GLY A 956 -29.62 9.76 -20.46
N ALA A 957 -30.27 8.59 -20.50
CA ALA A 957 -30.96 8.00 -19.36
C ALA A 957 -29.98 7.57 -18.25
N ILE A 958 -28.84 6.98 -18.63
CA ILE A 958 -27.78 6.59 -17.71
C ILE A 958 -27.14 7.83 -17.05
N ILE A 959 -26.82 8.86 -17.82
CA ILE A 959 -26.26 10.12 -17.30
C ILE A 959 -27.23 10.80 -16.33
N ALA A 960 -28.54 10.79 -16.61
CA ALA A 960 -29.55 11.33 -15.70
C ALA A 960 -29.64 10.52 -14.40
N SER A 961 -29.50 9.20 -14.47
CA SER A 961 -29.43 8.32 -13.29
C SER A 961 -28.19 8.62 -12.43
N LEU A 962 -27.03 8.75 -13.09
CA LEU A 962 -25.76 9.05 -12.42
C LEU A 962 -25.74 10.45 -11.78
N ARG A 963 -26.33 11.47 -12.41
CA ARG A 963 -26.48 12.82 -11.82
C ARG A 963 -27.30 12.80 -10.54
N ARG A 964 -28.38 12.01 -10.48
CA ARG A 964 -29.19 11.85 -9.26
C ARG A 964 -28.41 11.16 -8.14
N SER A 965 -27.58 10.17 -8.49
CA SER A 965 -26.72 9.48 -7.53
C SER A 965 -25.58 10.37 -7.02
N LEU A 966 -25.00 11.21 -7.88
CA LEU A 966 -23.97 12.18 -7.50
C LEU A 966 -24.53 13.27 -6.57
N ALA A 967 -25.72 13.80 -6.86
CA ALA A 967 -26.39 14.77 -5.98
C ALA A 967 -26.70 14.18 -4.58
N ARG A 968 -26.99 12.88 -4.47
CA ARG A 968 -27.12 12.19 -3.17
C ARG A 968 -25.79 12.09 -2.41
N LEU A 969 -24.68 11.86 -3.11
CA LEU A 969 -23.34 11.82 -2.52
C LEU A 969 -22.88 13.21 -2.06
N GLU A 970 -23.20 14.26 -2.82
CA GLU A 970 -22.92 15.65 -2.45
C GLU A 970 -23.76 16.11 -1.24
N ALA A 971 -25.01 15.64 -1.11
CA ALA A 971 -25.83 15.90 0.07
C ALA A 971 -25.26 15.29 1.36
N LEU A 972 -24.48 14.21 1.26
CA LEU A 972 -23.74 13.63 2.40
C LEU A 972 -22.51 14.47 2.80
N ARG A 973 -21.99 15.27 1.86
CA ARG A 973 -20.85 16.19 2.04
C ARG A 973 -21.23 17.48 2.80
N GLY A 974 -22.53 17.80 2.87
CA GLY A 974 -23.04 19.12 3.28
C GLY A 974 -23.82 19.22 4.60
N ARG A 975 -23.68 18.31 5.58
CA ARG A 975 -24.28 18.51 6.92
C ARG A 975 -23.28 19.16 7.88
N PRO A 976 -23.38 20.47 8.17
CA PRO A 976 -22.71 21.06 9.33
C PRO A 976 -23.31 20.53 10.63
N ARG A 977 -22.46 20.39 11.65
CA ARG A 977 -22.82 20.06 13.04
C ARG A 977 -23.94 20.98 13.54
N SER A 978 -25.15 20.46 13.71
CA SER A 978 -26.11 21.07 14.65
C SER A 978 -25.73 20.61 16.06
N ALA A 979 -25.20 21.54 16.87
CA ALA A 979 -24.99 21.34 18.30
C ALA A 979 -26.33 21.03 19.00
N PRO A 980 -26.35 20.20 20.06
CA PRO A 980 -27.56 19.98 20.83
C PRO A 980 -27.90 21.27 21.61
N LYS A 981 -29.11 21.80 21.39
CA LYS A 981 -29.69 22.84 22.25
C LYS A 981 -30.01 22.23 23.61
N GLY A 982 -29.42 22.76 24.67
CA GLY A 982 -29.78 22.48 26.06
C GLY A 982 -29.59 23.72 26.93
N GLY A 983 -30.71 24.33 27.33
CA GLY A 983 -30.94 24.99 28.63
C GLY A 983 -30.07 26.18 29.04
N GLN A 984 -30.65 27.38 28.97
CA GLN A 984 -30.21 28.57 29.70
C GLN A 984 -30.23 28.33 31.22
N HIS A 985 -29.16 28.73 31.93
CA HIS A 985 -29.27 29.37 33.24
C HIS A 985 -28.08 30.30 33.47
N GLN A 986 -28.36 31.61 33.52
CA GLN A 986 -27.48 32.61 34.10
C GLN A 986 -27.67 32.66 35.63
N PRO A 987 -26.65 33.09 36.39
CA PRO A 987 -26.59 32.96 37.84
C PRO A 987 -27.24 34.13 38.57
N ALA A 988 -27.77 33.86 39.76
CA ALA A 988 -27.99 34.85 40.80
C ALA A 988 -26.94 34.63 41.92
N ASP A 989 -26.12 35.65 42.16
CA ASP A 989 -25.37 35.88 43.42
C ASP A 989 -26.38 36.51 44.45
N PRO A 990 -26.19 36.55 45.79
CA PRO A 990 -25.03 36.17 46.60
C PRO A 990 -25.32 35.45 47.94
N LYS A 991 -24.31 34.75 48.48
CA LYS A 991 -23.74 35.00 49.84
C LYS A 991 -22.83 33.86 50.35
N LYS A 992 -21.62 34.30 50.72
CA LYS A 992 -20.85 33.97 51.93
C LYS A 992 -19.99 32.69 51.96
N ARG A 993 -18.70 33.03 52.10
CA ARG A 993 -17.65 32.43 52.95
C ARG A 993 -16.88 31.26 52.34
N GLY A 994 -15.79 31.64 51.67
CA GLY A 994 -14.61 30.80 51.57
C GLY A 994 -13.89 30.63 52.91
N ARG A 995 -13.03 29.61 52.96
CA ARG A 995 -11.62 29.75 53.33
C ARG A 995 -10.88 28.42 53.12
N ARG A 996 -9.74 28.58 52.42
CA ARG A 996 -8.45 27.86 52.56
C ARG A 996 -8.29 26.47 51.91
N ALA A 997 -7.35 26.49 50.96
CA ALA A 997 -6.51 25.43 50.40
C ALA A 997 -5.68 24.68 51.48
N PRO A 998 -4.65 23.82 51.16
CA PRO A 998 -4.12 23.44 49.84
C PRO A 998 -3.65 21.96 49.67
N ARG A 999 -3.21 21.62 48.43
CA ARG A 999 -2.12 20.68 48.03
C ARG A 999 -2.33 19.19 48.37
N ARG A 1000 -2.17 18.24 47.44
CA ARG A 1000 -1.12 17.98 46.44
C ARG A 1000 -1.69 17.26 45.24
#